data_AF-A0A1H7Q131-F1
#
_entry.id   AF-A0A1H7Q131-F1
#
_cell.length_a   1.000
_cell.length_b   1.000
_cell.length_c   1.000
_cell.angle_alpha   90.00
_cell.angle_beta   90.00
_cell.angle_gamma   90.00
#
_symmetry.space_group_name_H-M   'P 1'
#
loop_
_entity.id
_entity.type
_entity.pdbx_description
1 polymer ?
#
loop_
_entity_poly.entity_id
_entity_poly.type
_entity_poly.pdbx_seq_one_letter_code
_entity_poly.pdbx_strand_id
1 'polypeptide(L)'
;MINIDKAFNTENRSIYEYFVQPGVGFYIPLYQREYSWDTSNIEQLLEDISKGIEDLSDDSTENQIRFLGTIITVTESDKNNIQPQDTKALPPAIEKVIDGQQRLSTIALISALLYKQITVIEERLEKAAKKLEEPYNKEEITAEIKEACKDWKKKLQAVFGVDLNRGTPTIKPKIIRGNLDKWVMREHLNESYHSQIASYLYAFIEHFFNGGAMPSFDKQSNAGRNLKDVYSWLTRKVALAHLDNSEFCDAATIFAKIDEDNLWQYERPVLREILEIGDITDKNSFSYHLASLVQTFSVCHYLLDRCCFTIIKPANDDWAFDMFQSLNATGTPLTAIETFKPVVVQTIVNFKEAPENEYFTKIERAFENLSSAAQKSKLTNELLTSFALPVEGKRLATHFSAQRKWLAAIYGQLATNAKKTEFIKYFGNYTEFYDEVWIKYRGKDHVPLSILSGSAEADLTSLLLLFLKESNHKMAITFLGTFYSDLVEGKENSASKFVSIVKAISAFYIIWRAHQSNSGLDDAYRTYFRGSAKLEVQSHTWLANDPFDVASIKSYFRNILPNEKGDWLNKASLYCGYGTSYSVSKFALINAAHDTMPDDTNPGLFKKSTTGKAEYLRLEKWVSDELDSVEHIAPKVNKGDWNAGLYGDDELYNNLGNLTLLPKGVNTSASNKGWKEKLIYYKHLGEQDPDRLVELTNKAKADGIPLKDTNLEILKKAKYADHIRPLLNYPDDREWDANIVRERSRKTLDALWDRVIGWLE
;
A
#
# COMPACT_ATOMS: atom_id res chain seq x y z
N MET A 1 25.98 -42.53 25.76
CA MET A 1 24.67 -42.39 25.09
C MET A 1 24.26 -40.94 25.22
N ILE A 2 24.14 -40.21 24.11
CA ILE A 2 23.56 -38.86 24.13
C ILE A 2 22.07 -39.04 24.45
N ASN A 3 21.58 -38.40 25.51
CA ASN A 3 20.16 -38.39 25.82
C ASN A 3 19.48 -37.44 24.81
N ILE A 4 18.81 -38.02 23.82
CA ILE A 4 18.12 -37.29 22.75
C ILE A 4 17.04 -36.36 23.32
N ASP A 5 16.39 -36.74 24.43
CA ASP A 5 15.37 -35.93 25.10
C ASP A 5 15.94 -34.63 25.70
N LYS A 6 17.26 -34.57 25.92
CA LYS A 6 17.96 -33.36 26.38
C LYS A 6 18.59 -32.56 25.24
N ALA A 7 18.55 -33.05 23.99
CA ALA A 7 19.12 -32.33 22.86
C ALA A 7 18.32 -31.06 22.53
N PHE A 8 16.99 -31.14 22.69
CA PHE A 8 16.06 -30.05 22.40
C PHE A 8 14.96 -29.99 23.45
N ASN A 9 14.82 -28.86 24.14
CA ASN A 9 13.65 -28.57 24.94
C ASN A 9 12.74 -27.59 24.17
N THR A 10 11.50 -27.99 23.90
CA THR A 10 10.52 -27.17 23.18
C THR A 10 9.36 -26.82 24.09
N GLU A 11 8.98 -25.55 24.09
CA GLU A 11 7.87 -25.05 24.91
C GLU A 11 7.11 -23.95 24.18
N ASN A 12 5.80 -23.88 24.41
CA ASN A 12 4.97 -22.77 23.94
C ASN A 12 4.72 -21.82 25.11
N ARG A 13 4.99 -20.54 24.93
CA ARG A 13 4.73 -19.51 25.96
C ARG A 13 4.13 -18.26 25.35
N SER A 14 3.34 -17.55 26.14
CA SER A 14 2.95 -16.18 25.81
C SER A 14 4.18 -15.26 25.74
N ILE A 15 4.03 -14.09 25.11
CA ILE A 15 5.09 -13.08 25.12
C ILE A 15 5.48 -12.73 26.55
N TYR A 16 4.50 -12.49 27.42
CA TYR A 16 4.76 -12.10 28.80
C TYR A 16 5.58 -13.15 29.55
N GLU A 17 5.14 -14.41 29.54
CA GLU A 17 5.84 -15.50 30.23
C GLU A 17 7.26 -15.74 29.72
N TYR A 18 7.50 -15.50 28.42
CA TYR A 18 8.82 -15.64 27.85
C TYR A 18 9.77 -14.53 28.33
N PHE A 19 9.33 -13.28 28.31
CA PHE A 19 10.16 -12.14 28.68
C PHE A 19 10.39 -12.01 30.19
N VAL A 20 9.41 -12.38 31.03
CA VAL A 20 9.45 -12.17 32.49
C VAL A 20 10.18 -13.28 33.25
N GLN A 21 10.91 -14.15 32.54
CA GLN A 21 11.83 -15.10 33.17
C GLN A 21 12.79 -14.38 34.14
N PRO A 22 12.86 -14.80 35.42
CA PRO A 22 13.59 -14.07 36.46
C PRO A 22 15.06 -13.81 36.11
N GLY A 23 15.44 -12.54 36.03
CA GLY A 23 16.84 -12.12 35.81
C GLY A 23 17.42 -12.51 34.44
N VAL A 24 16.59 -12.87 33.46
CA VAL A 24 17.06 -13.17 32.10
C VAL A 24 17.36 -11.88 31.33
N GLY A 25 18.56 -11.79 30.75
CA GLY A 25 18.90 -10.83 29.70
C GLY A 25 19.12 -11.55 28.37
N PHE A 26 18.67 -10.95 27.27
CA PHE A 26 18.87 -11.48 25.92
C PHE A 26 20.14 -10.89 25.30
N TYR A 27 21.00 -11.78 24.82
CA TYR A 27 22.24 -11.42 24.15
C TYR A 27 22.16 -11.82 22.68
N ILE A 28 22.24 -10.86 21.77
CA ILE A 28 22.30 -11.10 20.34
C ILE A 28 23.79 -11.26 19.95
N PRO A 29 24.24 -12.45 19.53
CA PRO A 29 25.64 -12.67 19.16
C PRO A 29 26.08 -11.83 17.96
N LEU A 30 27.38 -11.53 17.86
CA LEU A 30 27.93 -10.66 16.80
C LEU A 30 27.63 -11.17 15.38
N TYR A 31 27.65 -12.48 15.16
CA TYR A 31 27.44 -13.09 13.84
C TYR A 31 26.01 -12.92 13.31
N GLN A 32 25.07 -12.51 14.16
CA GLN A 32 23.73 -12.21 13.72
C GLN A 32 23.69 -10.89 12.94
N ARG A 33 22.71 -10.72 12.04
CA ARG A 33 22.52 -9.45 11.32
C ARG A 33 21.98 -8.34 12.24
N GLU A 34 22.10 -7.09 11.81
CA GLU A 34 21.46 -5.96 12.50
C GLU A 34 19.93 -5.99 12.38
N TYR A 35 19.26 -5.10 13.13
CA TYR A 35 17.82 -4.92 13.01
C TYR A 35 17.44 -4.46 11.60
N SER A 36 16.61 -5.25 10.92
CA SER A 36 16.38 -5.15 9.48
C SER A 36 14.91 -5.26 9.07
N TRP A 37 13.97 -5.36 10.03
CA TRP A 37 12.55 -5.31 9.71
C TRP A 37 12.22 -3.95 9.08
N ASP A 38 11.49 -3.97 7.98
CA ASP A 38 11.02 -2.76 7.31
C ASP A 38 9.59 -2.40 7.77
N THR A 39 9.07 -1.28 7.24
CA THR A 39 7.72 -0.80 7.54
C THR A 39 6.65 -1.85 7.22
N SER A 40 6.82 -2.69 6.19
CA SER A 40 5.83 -3.71 5.84
C SER A 40 5.71 -4.80 6.91
N ASN A 41 6.83 -5.18 7.55
CA ASN A 41 6.82 -6.13 8.65
C ASN A 41 6.07 -5.58 9.87
N ILE A 42 6.23 -4.29 10.17
CA ILE A 42 5.53 -3.63 11.27
C ILE A 42 4.05 -3.46 10.97
N GLU A 43 3.71 -2.96 9.79
CA GLU A 43 2.31 -2.82 9.36
C GLU A 43 1.57 -4.15 9.48
N GLN A 44 2.20 -5.25 9.05
CA GLN A 44 1.64 -6.59 9.21
C GLN A 44 1.44 -6.96 10.67
N LEU A 45 2.43 -6.76 11.55
CA LEU A 45 2.31 -7.06 12.98
C LEU A 45 1.18 -6.24 13.64
N LEU A 46 1.07 -4.95 13.32
CA LEU A 46 0.04 -4.07 13.88
C LEU A 46 -1.36 -4.42 13.37
N GLU A 47 -1.49 -4.77 12.09
CA GLU A 47 -2.73 -5.27 11.50
C GLU A 47 -3.15 -6.60 12.15
N ASP A 48 -2.18 -7.50 12.38
CA ASP A 48 -2.42 -8.79 13.04
C ASP A 48 -2.90 -8.63 14.49
N ILE A 49 -2.34 -7.66 15.23
CA ILE A 49 -2.81 -7.33 16.60
C ILE A 49 -4.22 -6.73 16.55
N SER A 50 -4.46 -5.78 15.64
CA SER A 50 -5.76 -5.09 15.53
C SER A 50 -6.89 -6.07 15.22
N LYS A 51 -6.69 -6.89 14.19
CA LYS A 51 -7.64 -7.95 13.80
C LYS A 51 -7.78 -9.02 14.86
N GLY A 52 -6.67 -9.36 15.49
CA GLY A 52 -6.65 -10.29 16.60
C GLY A 52 -7.60 -9.88 17.72
N ILE A 53 -7.61 -8.60 18.08
CA ILE A 53 -8.52 -8.02 19.09
C ILE A 53 -9.96 -7.96 18.58
N GLU A 54 -10.16 -7.58 17.32
CA GLU A 54 -11.49 -7.56 16.70
C GLU A 54 -12.14 -8.95 16.65
N ASP A 55 -11.35 -9.99 16.35
CA ASP A 55 -11.78 -11.39 16.22
C ASP A 55 -12.02 -12.08 17.58
N LEU A 56 -11.79 -11.41 18.72
CA LEU A 56 -12.03 -11.99 20.06
C LEU A 56 -13.53 -12.22 20.38
N SER A 57 -14.46 -11.81 19.51
CA SER A 57 -15.89 -12.10 19.64
C SER A 57 -16.31 -13.36 18.90
N ASP A 58 -16.68 -14.39 19.66
CA ASP A 58 -17.77 -15.34 19.44
C ASP A 58 -17.66 -16.40 20.55
N ASP A 59 -18.80 -16.82 21.13
CA ASP A 59 -18.92 -17.92 22.12
C ASP A 59 -18.35 -19.28 21.64
N SER A 60 -17.75 -19.33 20.44
CA SER A 60 -17.01 -20.47 19.89
C SER A 60 -15.48 -20.29 19.87
N THR A 61 -14.94 -19.16 20.36
CA THR A 61 -13.55 -18.73 20.09
C THR A 61 -12.69 -18.31 21.30
N GLU A 62 -12.99 -18.79 22.51
CA GLU A 62 -12.16 -18.58 23.71
C GLU A 62 -10.64 -18.88 23.51
N ASN A 63 -10.31 -19.69 22.49
CA ASN A 63 -8.97 -20.18 22.15
C ASN A 63 -8.18 -19.43 21.05
N GLN A 64 -8.61 -18.25 20.58
CA GLN A 64 -7.81 -17.54 19.56
C GLN A 64 -6.51 -16.96 20.16
N ILE A 65 -5.41 -17.69 19.95
CA ILE A 65 -4.04 -17.25 20.20
C ILE A 65 -3.38 -16.81 18.88
N ARG A 66 -2.52 -15.80 18.95
CA ARG A 66 -1.71 -15.40 17.79
C ARG A 66 -0.31 -16.00 17.89
N PHE A 67 -0.01 -16.93 16.99
CA PHE A 67 1.35 -17.43 16.83
C PHE A 67 2.24 -16.41 16.11
N LEU A 68 3.31 -15.96 16.76
CA LEU A 68 4.27 -14.99 16.20
C LEU A 68 5.56 -15.64 15.67
N GLY A 69 5.64 -16.97 15.68
CA GLY A 69 6.76 -17.73 15.14
C GLY A 69 7.59 -18.43 16.22
N THR A 70 8.74 -18.93 15.77
CA THR A 70 9.69 -19.66 16.61
C THR A 70 10.79 -18.73 17.11
N ILE A 71 11.24 -18.95 18.34
CA ILE A 71 12.42 -18.32 18.96
C ILE A 71 13.41 -19.43 19.31
N ILE A 72 14.66 -19.29 18.88
CA ILE A 72 15.73 -20.25 19.21
C ILE A 72 16.74 -19.55 20.10
N THR A 73 16.92 -20.07 21.31
CA THR A 73 17.87 -19.52 22.29
C THR A 73 18.73 -20.59 22.92
N VAL A 74 20.00 -20.25 23.17
CA VAL A 74 20.92 -21.09 23.96
C VAL A 74 21.23 -20.39 25.27
N THR A 75 21.10 -21.09 26.39
CA THR A 75 21.48 -20.54 27.70
C THR A 75 22.99 -20.42 27.79
N GLU A 76 23.50 -19.22 28.07
CA GLU A 76 24.94 -19.00 28.25
C GLU A 76 25.36 -19.48 29.65
N SER A 77 26.19 -20.52 29.67
CA SER A 77 26.68 -21.13 30.90
C SER A 77 27.98 -20.47 31.39
N ASP A 78 28.80 -19.97 30.46
CA ASP A 78 30.05 -19.27 30.78
C ASP A 78 29.93 -17.79 30.47
N LYS A 79 29.83 -16.98 31.52
CA LYS A 79 29.72 -15.52 31.42
C LYS A 79 30.92 -14.85 30.74
N ASN A 80 32.07 -15.52 30.64
CA ASN A 80 33.24 -15.01 29.93
C ASN A 80 33.01 -14.87 28.42
N ASN A 81 32.04 -15.61 27.86
CA ASN A 81 31.65 -15.55 26.46
C ASN A 81 30.90 -14.25 26.10
N ILE A 82 30.49 -13.46 27.10
CA ILE A 82 29.83 -12.17 26.91
C ILE A 82 30.90 -11.09 26.86
N GLN A 83 31.05 -10.48 25.69
CA GLN A 83 32.01 -9.41 25.46
C GLN A 83 31.39 -8.29 24.61
N PRO A 84 31.66 -7.02 24.92
CA PRO A 84 32.30 -6.52 26.14
C PRO A 84 31.42 -6.77 27.39
N GLN A 85 32.03 -6.83 28.59
CA GLN A 85 31.29 -7.05 29.85
C GLN A 85 31.78 -6.17 31.02
N ASP A 86 30.82 -5.71 31.84
CA ASP A 86 31.08 -5.25 33.20
C ASP A 86 30.55 -6.36 34.10
N THR A 87 31.46 -7.08 34.74
CA THR A 87 31.15 -8.27 35.55
C THR A 87 30.15 -7.97 36.66
N LYS A 88 30.09 -6.71 37.14
CA LYS A 88 29.14 -6.28 38.17
C LYS A 88 27.73 -6.12 37.62
N ALA A 89 27.58 -5.82 36.33
CA ALA A 89 26.30 -5.53 35.70
C ALA A 89 25.74 -6.70 34.86
N LEU A 90 26.34 -7.88 34.91
CA LEU A 90 25.80 -9.03 34.20
C LEU A 90 24.47 -9.52 34.81
N PRO A 91 23.46 -9.79 33.97
CA PRO A 91 22.25 -10.48 34.38
C PRO A 91 22.55 -11.84 35.04
N PRO A 92 21.70 -12.29 35.98
CA PRO A 92 21.79 -13.63 36.57
C PRO A 92 21.82 -14.74 35.52
N ALA A 93 20.91 -14.68 34.54
CA ALA A 93 20.80 -15.62 33.44
C ALA A 93 20.88 -14.87 32.10
N ILE A 94 21.56 -15.45 31.11
CA ILE A 94 21.73 -14.84 29.78
C ILE A 94 21.31 -15.86 28.72
N GLU A 95 20.39 -15.48 27.85
CA GLU A 95 19.98 -16.29 26.71
C GLU A 95 20.56 -15.70 25.42
N LYS A 96 21.40 -16.48 24.73
CA LYS A 96 21.90 -16.14 23.39
C LYS A 96 20.80 -16.36 22.37
N VAL A 97 20.41 -15.31 21.66
CA VAL A 97 19.36 -15.37 20.64
C VAL A 97 19.95 -15.80 19.30
N ILE A 98 19.61 -17.02 18.87
CA ILE A 98 20.07 -17.62 17.61
C ILE A 98 19.07 -17.36 16.49
N ASP A 99 17.76 -17.36 16.79
CA ASP A 99 16.71 -16.96 15.86
C ASP A 99 15.60 -16.19 16.58
N GLY A 100 14.90 -15.32 15.85
CA GLY A 100 13.81 -14.51 16.37
C GLY A 100 14.21 -13.13 16.89
N GLN A 101 15.47 -12.72 16.71
CA GLN A 101 16.00 -11.44 17.22
C GLN A 101 15.18 -10.20 16.80
N GLN A 102 14.62 -10.17 15.59
CA GLN A 102 13.88 -9.02 15.09
C GLN A 102 12.51 -8.92 15.79
N ARG A 103 11.88 -10.06 16.07
CA ARG A 103 10.61 -10.14 16.80
C ARG A 103 10.79 -9.67 18.23
N LEU A 104 11.78 -10.23 18.93
CA LEU A 104 12.05 -9.87 20.32
C LEU A 104 12.40 -8.38 20.47
N SER A 105 13.27 -7.87 19.59
CA SER A 105 13.64 -6.44 19.59
C SER A 105 12.43 -5.54 19.34
N THR A 106 11.58 -5.88 18.36
CA THR A 106 10.39 -5.10 18.04
C THR A 106 9.38 -5.10 19.19
N ILE A 107 9.16 -6.24 19.84
CA ILE A 107 8.25 -6.33 20.99
C ILE A 107 8.75 -5.50 22.15
N ALA A 108 10.05 -5.55 22.48
CA ALA A 108 10.64 -4.70 23.52
C ALA A 108 10.44 -3.21 23.21
N LEU A 109 10.62 -2.81 21.95
CA LEU A 109 10.38 -1.44 21.48
C LEU A 109 8.90 -1.03 21.56
N ILE A 110 7.97 -1.89 21.15
CA ILE A 110 6.52 -1.66 21.27
C ILE A 110 6.13 -1.53 22.74
N SER A 111 6.66 -2.37 23.63
CA SER A 111 6.39 -2.28 25.07
C SER A 111 6.86 -0.97 25.69
N ALA A 112 8.01 -0.43 25.26
CA ALA A 112 8.45 0.91 25.66
C ALA A 112 7.47 1.99 25.17
N LEU A 113 7.00 1.91 23.92
CA LEU A 113 6.02 2.88 23.40
C LEU A 113 4.65 2.79 24.09
N LEU A 114 4.19 1.57 24.42
CA LEU A 114 2.97 1.36 25.22
C LEU A 114 3.12 1.96 26.61
N TYR A 115 4.27 1.76 27.27
CA TYR A 115 4.55 2.37 28.58
C TYR A 115 4.46 3.91 28.52
N LYS A 116 5.07 4.50 27.48
CA LYS A 116 4.98 5.94 27.23
C LYS A 116 3.53 6.38 27.02
N GLN A 117 2.78 5.67 26.19
CA GLN A 117 1.40 6.02 25.86
C GLN A 117 0.49 5.95 27.08
N ILE A 118 0.61 4.91 27.90
CA ILE A 118 -0.12 4.79 29.18
C ILE A 118 0.22 5.97 30.09
N THR A 119 1.49 6.35 30.20
CA THR A 119 1.90 7.50 31.03
C THR A 119 1.26 8.81 30.57
N VAL A 120 1.23 9.06 29.25
CA VAL A 120 0.61 10.26 28.69
C VAL A 120 -0.92 10.27 28.91
N ILE A 121 -1.58 9.12 28.78
CA ILE A 121 -3.03 9.01 29.00
C ILE A 121 -3.36 9.18 30.50
N GLU A 122 -2.58 8.56 31.38
CA GLU A 122 -2.72 8.69 32.84
C GLU A 122 -2.64 10.15 33.29
N GLU A 123 -1.63 10.91 32.84
CA GLU A 123 -1.50 12.34 33.17
C GLU A 123 -2.71 13.18 32.68
N ARG A 124 -3.33 12.78 31.56
CA ARG A 124 -4.52 13.45 31.03
C ARG A 124 -5.76 13.07 31.85
N LEU A 125 -5.90 11.81 32.24
CA LEU A 125 -6.95 11.33 33.13
C LEU A 125 -6.88 12.01 34.49
N GLU A 126 -5.70 12.16 35.09
CA GLU A 126 -5.54 12.90 36.35
C GLU A 126 -6.03 14.37 36.24
N LYS A 127 -5.76 15.02 35.11
CA LYS A 127 -6.23 16.40 34.86
C LYS A 127 -7.73 16.46 34.63
N ALA A 128 -8.29 15.50 33.90
CA ALA A 128 -9.72 15.41 33.62
C ALA A 128 -10.52 15.02 34.87
N ALA A 129 -10.00 14.14 35.73
CA ALA A 129 -10.63 13.69 36.97
C ALA A 129 -10.97 14.85 37.92
N LYS A 130 -10.15 15.92 37.92
CA LYS A 130 -10.40 17.14 38.70
C LYS A 130 -11.73 17.83 38.35
N LYS A 131 -12.19 17.66 37.11
CA LYS A 131 -13.41 18.28 36.57
C LYS A 131 -14.66 17.40 36.71
N LEU A 132 -14.54 16.18 37.21
CA LEU A 132 -15.72 15.34 37.47
C LEU A 132 -16.65 16.02 38.47
N GLU A 133 -17.95 15.89 38.28
CA GLU A 133 -18.99 16.40 39.17
C GLU A 133 -19.50 15.29 40.10
N GLU A 134 -20.21 15.65 41.16
CA GLU A 134 -20.90 14.70 42.03
C GLU A 134 -21.84 13.81 41.20
N PRO A 135 -21.95 12.48 41.46
CA PRO A 135 -21.56 11.77 42.68
C PRO A 135 -20.16 11.13 42.66
N TYR A 136 -19.31 11.45 41.67
CA TYR A 136 -18.03 10.75 41.48
C TYR A 136 -16.94 11.20 42.48
N ASN A 137 -16.42 10.26 43.25
CA ASN A 137 -15.27 10.49 44.13
C ASN A 137 -13.96 10.59 43.33
N LYS A 138 -13.45 11.81 43.17
CA LYS A 138 -12.26 12.13 42.36
C LYS A 138 -11.01 11.43 42.84
N GLU A 139 -10.83 11.30 44.16
CA GLU A 139 -9.63 10.72 44.76
C GLU A 139 -9.60 9.21 44.54
N GLU A 140 -10.74 8.55 44.72
CA GLU A 140 -10.93 7.12 44.49
C GLU A 140 -10.71 6.74 43.02
N ILE A 141 -11.37 7.45 42.09
CA ILE A 141 -11.19 7.22 40.65
C ILE A 141 -9.73 7.42 40.22
N THR A 142 -9.07 8.46 40.75
CA THR A 142 -7.66 8.70 40.44
C THR A 142 -6.76 7.57 40.98
N ALA A 143 -7.06 7.05 42.18
CA ALA A 143 -6.32 5.93 42.75
C ALA A 143 -6.51 4.64 41.94
N GLU A 144 -7.74 4.37 41.50
CA GLU A 144 -8.07 3.22 40.65
C GLU A 144 -7.31 3.24 39.31
N ILE A 145 -7.31 4.40 38.62
CA ILE A 145 -6.57 4.55 37.36
C ILE A 145 -5.08 4.35 37.56
N LYS A 146 -4.51 4.90 38.65
CA LYS A 146 -3.09 4.73 38.97
C LYS A 146 -2.72 3.29 39.22
N GLU A 147 -3.56 2.55 39.92
CA GLU A 147 -3.35 1.15 40.20
C GLU A 147 -3.32 0.34 38.90
N ALA A 148 -4.36 0.47 38.06
CA ALA A 148 -4.42 -0.23 36.78
C ALA A 148 -3.25 0.14 35.84
N CYS A 149 -2.91 1.43 35.77
CA CYS A 149 -1.76 1.88 34.98
C CYS A 149 -0.43 1.32 35.50
N LYS A 150 -0.25 1.27 36.82
CA LYS A 150 0.97 0.76 37.46
C LYS A 150 1.21 -0.71 37.14
N ASP A 151 0.16 -1.53 37.15
CA ASP A 151 0.30 -2.95 36.87
C ASP A 151 0.71 -3.22 35.43
N TRP A 152 0.07 -2.56 34.46
CA TRP A 152 0.50 -2.65 33.06
C TRP A 152 1.90 -2.10 32.84
N LYS A 153 2.24 -0.95 33.44
CA LYS A 153 3.59 -0.38 33.36
C LYS A 153 4.65 -1.34 33.91
N LYS A 154 4.35 -2.05 35.00
CA LYS A 154 5.25 -3.06 35.58
C LYS A 154 5.43 -4.26 34.64
N LYS A 155 4.35 -4.76 34.04
CA LYS A 155 4.43 -5.84 33.04
C LYS A 155 5.29 -5.43 31.84
N LEU A 156 5.04 -4.24 31.28
CA LEU A 156 5.79 -3.71 30.13
C LEU A 156 7.27 -3.46 30.45
N GLN A 157 7.58 -2.95 31.65
CA GLN A 157 8.95 -2.76 32.12
C GLN A 157 9.75 -4.06 32.10
N ALA A 158 9.14 -5.17 32.52
CA ALA A 158 9.82 -6.48 32.53
C ALA A 158 10.10 -7.02 31.11
N VAL A 159 9.41 -6.50 30.08
CA VAL A 159 9.62 -6.85 28.67
C VAL A 159 10.78 -6.06 28.07
N PHE A 160 10.85 -4.74 28.29
CA PHE A 160 11.90 -3.90 27.72
C PHE A 160 13.16 -3.78 28.59
N GLY A 161 13.08 -4.11 29.87
CA GLY A 161 14.16 -3.98 30.84
C GLY A 161 14.38 -5.22 31.71
N VAL A 162 15.62 -5.39 32.18
CA VAL A 162 16.00 -6.36 33.22
C VAL A 162 16.42 -5.61 34.47
N ASP A 163 15.75 -5.86 35.60
CA ASP A 163 16.14 -5.27 36.87
C ASP A 163 17.26 -6.08 37.52
N LEU A 164 18.43 -5.46 37.68
CA LEU A 164 19.59 -6.09 38.32
C LEU A 164 19.58 -5.91 39.85
N ASN A 165 18.63 -5.12 40.38
CA ASN A 165 18.56 -4.63 41.76
C ASN A 165 19.84 -3.86 42.19
N ARG A 166 20.65 -3.42 41.23
CA ARG A 166 21.92 -2.73 41.46
C ARG A 166 22.31 -1.89 40.25
N GLY A 167 23.13 -0.87 40.49
CA GLY A 167 23.52 0.11 39.48
C GLY A 167 22.53 1.27 39.37
N THR A 168 22.86 2.24 38.51
CA THR A 168 22.07 3.43 38.26
C THR A 168 21.96 3.61 36.74
N PRO A 169 20.78 3.44 36.12
CA PRO A 169 19.52 2.95 36.71
C PRO A 169 19.63 1.47 37.10
N THR A 170 18.79 0.95 38.01
CA THR A 170 18.83 -0.49 38.39
C THR A 170 18.37 -1.40 37.26
N ILE A 171 17.45 -0.88 36.45
CA ILE A 171 16.94 -1.52 35.23
C ILE A 171 17.93 -1.28 34.10
N LYS A 172 18.26 -2.32 33.35
CA LYS A 172 19.10 -2.24 32.16
C LYS A 172 18.33 -2.72 30.93
N PRO A 173 18.75 -2.38 29.70
CA PRO A 173 18.11 -2.91 28.49
C PRO A 173 18.02 -4.43 28.54
N LYS A 174 16.82 -4.98 28.28
CA LYS A 174 16.59 -6.43 28.28
C LYS A 174 17.37 -7.14 27.19
N ILE A 175 17.59 -6.47 26.05
CA ILE A 175 18.24 -6.99 24.86
C ILE A 175 19.49 -6.16 24.60
N ILE A 176 20.64 -6.81 24.46
CA ILE A 176 21.89 -6.18 24.02
C ILE A 176 22.53 -6.97 22.88
N ARG A 177 23.42 -6.33 22.14
CA ARG A 177 24.17 -6.94 21.04
C ARG A 177 25.65 -7.09 21.37
N GLY A 178 26.18 -8.28 21.15
CA GLY A 178 27.60 -8.59 21.37
C GLY A 178 28.54 -7.68 20.58
N ASN A 179 29.72 -7.42 21.17
CA ASN A 179 30.77 -6.53 20.68
C ASN A 179 30.41 -5.04 20.50
N LEU A 180 29.12 -4.68 20.56
CA LEU A 180 28.66 -3.29 20.46
C LEU A 180 28.14 -2.77 21.80
N ASP A 181 27.40 -3.60 22.51
CA ASP A 181 26.72 -3.21 23.73
C ASP A 181 27.27 -3.95 24.94
N LYS A 182 27.13 -3.30 26.10
CA LYS A 182 27.62 -3.77 27.39
C LYS A 182 26.61 -3.42 28.46
N TRP A 183 26.12 -4.40 29.22
CA TRP A 183 25.47 -4.08 30.49
C TRP A 183 26.49 -3.44 31.43
N VAL A 184 26.17 -2.24 31.95
CA VAL A 184 27.07 -1.48 32.83
C VAL A 184 26.34 -1.02 34.09
N MET A 185 27.07 -0.91 35.22
CA MET A 185 26.50 -0.42 36.47
C MET A 185 25.99 1.01 36.33
N ARG A 186 26.73 1.85 35.60
CA ARG A 186 26.38 3.22 35.23
C ARG A 186 26.94 3.49 33.83
N GLU A 187 26.12 4.06 32.96
CA GLU A 187 26.56 4.53 31.65
C GLU A 187 27.25 5.88 31.77
N HIS A 188 28.26 6.09 30.93
CA HIS A 188 28.97 7.36 30.80
C HIS A 188 29.04 7.72 29.32
N LEU A 189 28.51 8.90 28.94
CA LEU A 189 28.65 9.47 27.59
C LEU A 189 28.22 8.55 26.43
N ASN A 190 27.24 7.65 26.65
CA ASN A 190 26.78 6.65 25.66
C ASN A 190 27.88 5.72 25.14
N GLU A 191 28.84 5.35 26.00
CA GLU A 191 29.97 4.48 25.64
C GLU A 191 29.63 2.98 25.70
N SER A 192 28.48 2.58 26.25
CA SER A 192 28.16 1.17 26.51
C SER A 192 27.00 0.63 25.68
N TYR A 193 26.15 1.48 25.09
CA TYR A 193 25.01 1.06 24.27
C TYR A 193 25.05 1.72 22.89
N HIS A 194 25.69 1.05 21.92
CA HIS A 194 25.89 1.55 20.57
C HIS A 194 24.88 1.02 19.56
N SER A 195 24.29 -0.16 19.79
CA SER A 195 23.27 -0.70 18.89
C SER A 195 21.97 0.12 18.99
N GLN A 196 21.26 0.26 17.87
CA GLN A 196 20.04 1.06 17.80
C GLN A 196 19.00 0.65 18.84
N ILE A 197 18.84 -0.66 19.07
CA ILE A 197 17.86 -1.21 20.01
C ILE A 197 18.28 -0.92 21.45
N ALA A 198 19.50 -1.31 21.84
CA ALA A 198 19.97 -1.16 23.21
C ALA A 198 20.11 0.32 23.60
N SER A 199 20.59 1.17 22.68
CA SER A 199 20.71 2.62 22.87
C SER A 199 19.36 3.28 23.12
N TYR A 200 18.35 2.96 22.31
CA TYR A 200 17.00 3.49 22.50
C TYR A 200 16.39 3.00 23.82
N LEU A 201 16.48 1.70 24.12
CA LEU A 201 15.96 1.13 25.37
C LEU A 201 16.64 1.74 26.59
N TYR A 202 17.96 1.94 26.55
CA TYR A 202 18.69 2.58 27.64
C TYR A 202 18.24 4.02 27.86
N ALA A 203 18.20 4.84 26.80
CA ALA A 203 17.74 6.22 26.89
C ALA A 203 16.28 6.32 27.38
N PHE A 204 15.43 5.38 26.97
CA PHE A 204 14.06 5.26 27.46
C PHE A 204 14.01 4.95 28.96
N ILE A 205 14.82 3.99 29.42
CA ILE A 205 14.94 3.63 30.83
C ILE A 205 15.47 4.83 31.64
N GLU A 206 16.51 5.51 31.17
CA GLU A 206 17.04 6.70 31.84
C GLU A 206 15.98 7.79 32.01
N HIS A 207 15.16 8.04 30.97
CA HIS A 207 14.11 9.04 31.03
C HIS A 207 13.09 8.77 32.14
N PHE A 208 12.56 7.54 32.20
CA PHE A 208 11.49 7.22 33.14
C PHE A 208 11.96 6.85 34.54
N PHE A 209 13.20 6.37 34.70
CA PHE A 209 13.68 5.84 35.99
C PHE A 209 14.84 6.63 36.62
N ASN A 210 15.42 7.60 35.91
CA ASN A 210 16.58 8.36 36.39
C ASN A 210 16.61 9.84 35.93
N GLY A 211 15.51 10.36 35.36
CA GLY A 211 15.38 11.76 34.95
C GLY A 211 16.14 12.15 33.68
N GLY A 212 16.48 11.17 32.83
CA GLY A 212 17.10 11.41 31.52
C GLY A 212 16.20 12.14 30.51
N ALA A 213 16.76 12.51 29.37
CA ALA A 213 15.99 13.10 28.27
C ALA A 213 15.20 12.03 27.50
N MET A 214 13.99 12.38 27.03
CA MET A 214 13.18 11.48 26.21
C MET A 214 13.91 11.15 24.90
N PRO A 215 14.09 9.87 24.54
CA PRO A 215 14.75 9.50 23.29
C PRO A 215 13.94 9.93 22.06
N SER A 216 14.66 10.36 21.02
CA SER A 216 14.11 10.65 19.69
C SER A 216 14.35 9.51 18.71
N PHE A 217 13.47 9.35 17.74
CA PHE A 217 13.64 8.37 16.67
C PHE A 217 14.71 8.81 15.68
N ASP A 218 15.68 7.94 15.38
CA ASP A 218 16.53 8.11 14.21
C ASP A 218 15.74 7.79 12.94
N LYS A 219 15.31 8.84 12.23
CA LYS A 219 14.47 8.74 11.02
C LYS A 219 15.15 8.02 9.86
N GLN A 220 16.47 7.89 9.87
CA GLN A 220 17.22 7.21 8.80
C GLN A 220 17.29 5.70 9.02
N SER A 221 17.18 5.25 10.28
CA SER A 221 17.20 3.83 10.63
C SER A 221 15.87 3.13 10.37
N ASN A 222 15.92 1.81 10.12
CA ASN A 222 14.72 0.97 10.09
C ASN A 222 14.00 0.97 11.45
N ALA A 223 14.74 0.83 12.55
CA ALA A 223 14.17 0.84 13.89
C ALA A 223 13.41 2.15 14.19
N GLY A 224 13.96 3.31 13.83
CA GLY A 224 13.31 4.60 14.06
C GLY A 224 12.10 4.85 13.17
N ARG A 225 12.11 4.39 11.90
CA ARG A 225 10.91 4.40 11.04
C ARG A 225 9.81 3.53 11.63
N ASN A 226 10.15 2.30 12.02
CA ASN A 226 9.23 1.36 12.64
C ASN A 226 8.62 1.90 13.94
N LEU A 227 9.44 2.47 14.83
CA LEU A 227 8.97 3.10 16.07
C LEU A 227 8.02 4.28 15.81
N LYS A 228 8.29 5.08 14.78
CA LYS A 228 7.40 6.18 14.38
C LYS A 228 6.05 5.64 13.91
N ASP A 229 6.05 4.56 13.12
CA ASP A 229 4.83 3.95 12.60
C ASP A 229 3.99 3.34 13.73
N VAL A 230 4.62 2.61 14.66
CA VAL A 230 3.96 2.12 15.89
C VAL A 230 3.39 3.26 16.72
N TYR A 231 4.18 4.32 16.96
CA TYR A 231 3.71 5.47 17.73
C TYR A 231 2.53 6.19 17.07
N SER A 232 2.56 6.32 15.73
CA SER A 232 1.45 6.87 14.96
C SER A 232 0.21 5.99 15.04
N TRP A 233 0.35 4.67 14.96
CA TRP A 233 -0.76 3.73 15.13
C TRP A 233 -1.38 3.83 16.53
N LEU A 234 -0.56 3.80 17.59
CA LEU A 234 -1.05 3.93 18.97
C LEU A 234 -1.80 5.26 19.20
N THR A 235 -1.27 6.38 18.70
CA THR A 235 -1.81 7.72 19.01
C THR A 235 -2.93 8.18 18.09
N ARG A 236 -2.97 7.72 16.84
CA ARG A 236 -3.93 8.20 15.83
C ARG A 236 -5.00 7.18 15.46
N LYS A 237 -4.75 5.88 15.68
CA LYS A 237 -5.68 4.80 15.34
C LYS A 237 -6.25 4.20 16.62
N VAL A 238 -5.40 3.62 17.48
CA VAL A 238 -5.84 2.95 18.72
C VAL A 238 -6.47 3.94 19.71
N ALA A 239 -5.74 4.99 20.11
CA ALA A 239 -6.24 5.93 21.11
C ALA A 239 -7.46 6.75 20.66
N LEU A 240 -7.75 6.79 19.36
CA LEU A 240 -8.85 7.56 18.77
C LEU A 240 -9.97 6.67 18.22
N ALA A 241 -9.91 5.35 18.39
CA ALA A 241 -10.87 4.47 17.72
C ALA A 241 -12.32 4.59 18.26
N HIS A 242 -12.52 5.24 19.41
CA HIS A 242 -13.85 5.63 19.89
C HIS A 242 -14.48 6.76 19.05
N LEU A 243 -13.69 7.48 18.25
CA LEU A 243 -14.18 8.47 17.27
C LEU A 243 -14.31 7.88 15.86
N ASP A 244 -13.42 6.95 15.51
CA ASP A 244 -13.35 6.30 14.19
C ASP A 244 -12.91 4.85 14.37
N ASN A 245 -13.88 3.94 14.34
CA ASN A 245 -13.66 2.51 14.55
C ASN A 245 -13.37 1.73 13.25
N SER A 246 -13.00 2.42 12.16
CA SER A 246 -12.78 1.78 10.86
C SER A 246 -11.52 0.91 10.78
N GLU A 247 -10.52 1.18 11.62
CA GLU A 247 -9.23 0.47 11.62
C GLU A 247 -8.87 -0.20 12.95
N PHE A 248 -9.60 0.09 14.03
CA PHE A 248 -9.43 -0.52 15.34
C PHE A 248 -10.75 -0.41 16.12
N CYS A 249 -11.04 -1.39 16.99
CA CYS A 249 -12.28 -1.40 17.76
C CYS A 249 -12.35 -0.29 18.85
N ASP A 250 -13.55 0.23 19.07
CA ASP A 250 -13.83 1.18 20.15
C ASP A 250 -13.87 0.52 21.52
N ALA A 251 -13.84 1.32 22.58
CA ALA A 251 -13.80 0.85 23.96
C ALA A 251 -15.04 0.04 24.37
N ALA A 252 -16.23 0.39 23.85
CA ALA A 252 -17.47 -0.33 24.14
C ALA A 252 -17.43 -1.74 23.53
N THR A 253 -16.98 -1.85 22.28
CA THR A 253 -16.78 -3.12 21.60
C THR A 253 -15.74 -3.97 22.31
N ILE A 254 -14.68 -3.37 22.86
CA ILE A 254 -13.67 -4.09 23.64
C ILE A 254 -14.27 -4.70 24.90
N PHE A 255 -15.08 -3.95 25.66
CA PHE A 255 -15.71 -4.47 26.87
C PHE A 255 -16.71 -5.60 26.62
N ALA A 256 -17.33 -5.62 25.44
CA ALA A 256 -18.18 -6.73 25.05
C ALA A 256 -17.39 -8.03 24.72
N LYS A 257 -16.07 -7.92 24.51
CA LYS A 257 -15.22 -9.02 23.98
C LYS A 257 -14.13 -9.48 24.92
N ILE A 258 -13.64 -8.58 25.77
CA ILE A 258 -12.53 -8.84 26.68
C ILE A 258 -13.05 -8.67 28.10
N ASP A 259 -12.90 -9.73 28.89
CA ASP A 259 -13.18 -9.71 30.32
C ASP A 259 -12.41 -8.57 31.01
N GLU A 260 -13.10 -7.83 31.87
CA GLU A 260 -12.52 -6.70 32.60
C GLU A 260 -11.30 -7.09 33.43
N ASP A 261 -11.24 -8.29 33.99
CA ASP A 261 -10.11 -8.77 34.77
C ASP A 261 -8.82 -8.74 33.93
N ASN A 262 -8.94 -9.00 32.63
CA ASN A 262 -7.81 -8.97 31.70
C ASN A 262 -7.35 -7.55 31.37
N LEU A 263 -8.17 -6.51 31.59
CA LEU A 263 -7.84 -5.12 31.34
C LEU A 263 -7.47 -4.36 32.63
N TRP A 264 -8.21 -4.60 33.70
CA TRP A 264 -8.22 -3.85 34.96
C TRP A 264 -7.76 -4.65 36.18
N GLN A 265 -7.46 -5.94 36.01
CA GLN A 265 -7.17 -6.94 37.05
C GLN A 265 -8.40 -7.39 37.84
N TYR A 266 -9.41 -6.53 37.99
CA TYR A 266 -10.72 -6.83 38.56
C TYR A 266 -11.76 -5.86 37.97
N GLU A 267 -13.05 -6.20 38.05
CA GLU A 267 -14.15 -5.33 37.61
C GLU A 267 -14.11 -3.93 38.28
N ARG A 268 -14.24 -2.86 37.49
CA ARG A 268 -14.25 -1.47 37.98
C ARG A 268 -15.56 -0.76 37.58
N PRO A 269 -16.68 -1.01 38.30
CA PRO A 269 -18.02 -0.56 37.89
C PRO A 269 -18.15 0.95 37.67
N VAL A 270 -17.51 1.76 38.51
CA VAL A 270 -17.56 3.23 38.40
C VAL A 270 -16.90 3.71 37.11
N LEU A 271 -15.77 3.11 36.72
CA LEU A 271 -15.10 3.46 35.46
C LEU A 271 -15.92 3.03 34.25
N ARG A 272 -16.55 1.84 34.31
CA ARG A 272 -17.48 1.38 33.27
C ARG A 272 -18.64 2.35 33.11
N GLU A 273 -19.30 2.73 34.21
CA GLU A 273 -20.42 3.66 34.19
C GLU A 273 -20.03 4.99 33.53
N ILE A 274 -18.89 5.58 33.93
CA ILE A 274 -18.40 6.84 33.34
C ILE A 274 -18.12 6.71 31.84
N LEU A 275 -17.65 5.55 31.38
CA LEU A 275 -17.44 5.32 29.95
C LEU A 275 -18.76 5.19 29.19
N GLU A 276 -19.77 4.53 29.78
CA GLU A 276 -21.08 4.29 29.14
C GLU A 276 -21.92 5.56 29.02
N ILE A 277 -21.90 6.42 30.05
CA ILE A 277 -22.76 7.61 30.08
C ILE A 277 -22.05 8.89 29.62
N GLY A 278 -20.73 8.92 29.68
CA GLY A 278 -19.97 10.15 29.48
C GLY A 278 -19.63 10.46 28.01
N ASP A 279 -19.31 11.72 27.73
CA ASP A 279 -19.03 12.18 26.38
C ASP A 279 -17.64 11.72 25.89
N ILE A 280 -17.62 10.70 25.04
CA ILE A 280 -16.41 10.18 24.40
C ILE A 280 -15.91 11.03 23.21
N THR A 281 -16.56 12.14 22.89
CA THR A 281 -16.19 13.00 21.75
C THR A 281 -15.43 14.27 22.16
N ASP A 282 -15.67 14.77 23.38
CA ASP A 282 -14.93 15.91 23.94
C ASP A 282 -13.54 15.50 24.43
N LYS A 283 -12.49 16.04 23.80
CA LYS A 283 -11.08 15.80 24.15
C LYS A 283 -10.68 16.22 25.56
N ASN A 284 -11.52 16.98 26.26
CA ASN A 284 -11.28 17.40 27.64
C ASN A 284 -12.03 16.56 28.67
N SER A 285 -12.91 15.65 28.22
CA SER A 285 -13.71 14.81 29.10
C SER A 285 -12.87 13.67 29.68
N PHE A 286 -13.31 13.16 30.82
CA PHE A 286 -12.69 11.98 31.42
C PHE A 286 -12.96 10.72 30.58
N SER A 287 -14.19 10.55 30.09
CA SER A 287 -14.62 9.40 29.29
C SER A 287 -13.85 9.28 27.97
N TYR A 288 -13.50 10.39 27.33
CA TYR A 288 -12.63 10.41 26.14
C TYR A 288 -11.27 9.76 26.43
N HIS A 289 -10.60 10.20 27.51
CA HIS A 289 -9.29 9.65 27.87
C HIS A 289 -9.38 8.23 28.42
N LEU A 290 -10.50 7.90 29.09
CA LEU A 290 -10.75 6.55 29.60
C LEU A 290 -10.95 5.56 28.45
N ALA A 291 -11.69 5.96 27.41
CA ALA A 291 -11.83 5.19 26.17
C ALA A 291 -10.45 4.91 25.56
N SER A 292 -9.61 5.95 25.40
CA SER A 292 -8.24 5.79 24.91
C SER A 292 -7.40 4.83 25.77
N LEU A 293 -7.61 4.81 27.09
CA LEU A 293 -6.90 3.91 28.00
C LEU A 293 -7.31 2.46 27.79
N VAL A 294 -8.62 2.18 27.77
CA VAL A 294 -9.18 0.83 27.51
C VAL A 294 -8.65 0.27 26.19
N GLN A 295 -8.67 1.10 25.15
CA GLN A 295 -8.16 0.74 23.82
C GLN A 295 -6.65 0.46 23.83
N THR A 296 -5.89 1.16 24.67
CA THR A 296 -4.45 0.89 24.83
C THR A 296 -4.19 -0.36 25.66
N PHE A 297 -5.01 -0.63 26.67
CA PHE A 297 -4.93 -1.84 27.51
C PHE A 297 -5.29 -3.10 26.74
N SER A 298 -6.26 -3.05 25.81
CA SER A 298 -6.56 -4.20 24.95
C SER A 298 -5.36 -4.59 24.08
N VAL A 299 -4.60 -3.62 23.58
CA VAL A 299 -3.32 -3.88 22.88
C VAL A 299 -2.30 -4.53 23.81
N CYS A 300 -2.18 -4.06 25.05
CA CYS A 300 -1.26 -4.65 26.03
C CYS A 300 -1.62 -6.10 26.33
N HIS A 301 -2.90 -6.37 26.63
CA HIS A 301 -3.40 -7.72 26.90
C HIS A 301 -3.20 -8.64 25.70
N TYR A 302 -3.61 -8.21 24.51
CA TYR A 302 -3.48 -9.05 23.33
C TYR A 302 -2.02 -9.38 22.99
N LEU A 303 -1.15 -8.37 23.03
CA LEU A 303 0.26 -8.55 22.73
C LEU A 303 0.97 -9.42 23.78
N LEU A 304 0.71 -9.21 25.07
CA LEU A 304 1.45 -9.86 26.13
C LEU A 304 0.91 -11.26 26.47
N ASP A 305 -0.42 -11.41 26.48
CA ASP A 305 -1.07 -12.60 27.02
C ASP A 305 -1.65 -13.52 25.90
N ARG A 306 -2.07 -12.96 24.76
CA ARG A 306 -2.70 -13.72 23.66
C ARG A 306 -1.77 -14.05 22.48
N CYS A 307 -0.64 -13.35 22.37
CA CYS A 307 0.40 -13.69 21.40
C CYS A 307 1.42 -14.65 22.00
N CYS A 308 1.81 -15.67 21.25
CA CYS A 308 2.70 -16.73 21.72
C CYS A 308 3.85 -17.04 20.76
N PHE A 309 4.90 -17.61 21.34
CA PHE A 309 6.05 -18.18 20.64
C PHE A 309 6.15 -19.68 20.89
N THR A 310 6.71 -20.38 19.92
CA THR A 310 7.35 -21.68 20.17
C THR A 310 8.83 -21.41 20.46
N ILE A 311 9.25 -21.71 21.68
CA ILE A 311 10.63 -21.53 22.12
C ILE A 311 11.33 -22.86 22.00
N ILE A 312 12.50 -22.83 21.38
CA ILE A 312 13.37 -23.99 21.25
C ILE A 312 14.67 -23.66 21.97
N LYS A 313 15.02 -24.50 22.95
CA LYS A 313 16.25 -24.40 23.74
C LYS A 313 17.15 -25.62 23.46
N PRO A 314 18.06 -25.52 22.48
CA PRO A 314 19.05 -26.53 22.21
C PRO A 314 20.09 -26.62 23.33
N ALA A 315 20.73 -27.78 23.46
CA ALA A 315 21.76 -27.99 24.48
C ALA A 315 23.05 -27.17 24.26
N ASN A 316 23.36 -26.79 23.02
CA ASN A 316 24.55 -26.01 22.65
C ASN A 316 24.33 -25.24 21.34
N ASP A 317 25.32 -24.43 20.96
CA ASP A 317 25.28 -23.56 19.78
C ASP A 317 25.22 -24.36 18.46
N ASP A 318 25.95 -25.47 18.33
CA ASP A 318 25.98 -26.29 17.11
C ASP A 318 24.58 -26.86 16.78
N TRP A 319 23.90 -27.44 17.76
CA TRP A 319 22.53 -27.92 17.60
C TRP A 319 21.55 -26.79 17.26
N ALA A 320 21.79 -25.58 17.80
CA ALA A 320 20.98 -24.42 17.46
C ALA A 320 21.17 -23.98 16.01
N PHE A 321 22.40 -24.02 15.49
CA PHE A 321 22.69 -23.70 14.09
C PHE A 321 22.12 -24.73 13.12
N ASP A 322 22.26 -26.03 13.40
CA ASP A 322 21.70 -27.09 12.56
C ASP A 322 20.17 -26.98 12.48
N MET A 323 19.51 -26.66 13.59
CA MET A 323 18.07 -26.40 13.62
C MET A 323 17.69 -25.14 12.86
N PHE A 324 18.43 -24.04 13.06
CA PHE A 324 18.19 -22.80 12.35
C PHE A 324 18.27 -23.01 10.83
N GLN A 325 19.28 -23.75 10.35
CA GLN A 325 19.39 -24.09 8.94
C GLN A 325 18.22 -24.96 8.47
N SER A 326 17.87 -26.00 9.24
CA SER A 326 16.79 -26.93 8.89
C SER A 326 15.42 -26.25 8.82
N LEU A 327 15.11 -25.35 9.76
CA LEU A 327 13.86 -24.59 9.79
C LEU A 327 13.78 -23.58 8.64
N ASN A 328 14.89 -22.92 8.31
CA ASN A 328 14.94 -21.99 7.17
C ASN A 328 15.09 -22.69 5.81
N ALA A 329 15.47 -23.97 5.79
CA ALA A 329 15.50 -24.79 4.59
C ALA A 329 14.12 -25.37 4.22
N THR A 330 13.08 -25.16 5.05
CA THR A 330 11.73 -25.67 4.77
C THR A 330 11.13 -25.06 3.50
N GLY A 331 10.37 -25.88 2.77
CA GLY A 331 9.92 -25.61 1.40
C GLY A 331 9.00 -24.39 1.23
N THR A 332 8.72 -24.09 -0.04
CA THR A 332 7.85 -22.99 -0.48
C THR A 332 6.53 -22.97 0.31
N PRO A 333 6.25 -21.92 1.12
CA PRO A 333 5.00 -21.82 1.86
C PRO A 333 3.81 -21.84 0.92
N LEU A 334 2.77 -22.59 1.29
CA LEU A 334 1.54 -22.67 0.51
C LEU A 334 0.77 -21.36 0.55
N THR A 335 0.18 -20.99 -0.58
CA THR A 335 -0.70 -19.83 -0.72
C THR A 335 -2.12 -20.16 -0.25
N ALA A 336 -2.91 -19.12 0.05
CA ALA A 336 -4.31 -19.32 0.46
C ALA A 336 -5.12 -20.12 -0.59
N ILE A 337 -4.85 -19.87 -1.89
CA ILE A 337 -5.47 -20.58 -3.02
C ILE A 337 -5.07 -22.06 -3.05
N GLU A 338 -3.77 -22.38 -2.87
CA GLU A 338 -3.30 -23.77 -2.81
C GLU A 338 -3.94 -24.53 -1.63
N THR A 339 -4.15 -23.86 -0.49
CA THR A 339 -4.87 -24.46 0.66
C THR A 339 -6.39 -24.51 0.51
N PHE A 340 -6.95 -23.77 -0.44
CA PHE A 340 -8.38 -23.75 -0.73
C PHE A 340 -8.80 -24.90 -1.66
N LYS A 341 -7.95 -25.32 -2.60
CA LYS A 341 -8.24 -26.44 -3.51
C LYS A 341 -8.69 -27.72 -2.76
N PRO A 342 -8.02 -28.17 -1.68
CA PRO A 342 -8.49 -29.32 -0.90
C PRO A 342 -9.92 -29.19 -0.36
N VAL A 343 -10.33 -27.99 0.06
CA VAL A 343 -11.70 -27.72 0.56
C VAL A 343 -12.74 -27.95 -0.54
N VAL A 344 -12.43 -27.51 -1.76
CA VAL A 344 -13.29 -27.71 -2.92
C VAL A 344 -13.35 -29.19 -3.33
N VAL A 345 -12.20 -29.85 -3.40
CA VAL A 345 -12.10 -31.28 -3.77
C VAL A 345 -12.87 -32.17 -2.80
N GLN A 346 -12.87 -31.86 -1.50
CA GLN A 346 -13.65 -32.60 -0.50
C GLN A 346 -15.17 -32.41 -0.65
N THR A 347 -15.60 -31.31 -1.26
CA THR A 347 -17.03 -30.96 -1.40
C THR A 347 -17.63 -31.53 -2.68
N ILE A 348 -16.83 -31.73 -3.73
CA ILE A 348 -17.29 -32.12 -5.07
C ILE A 348 -16.95 -33.59 -5.34
N VAL A 349 -17.99 -34.41 -5.55
CA VAL A 349 -17.83 -35.81 -5.95
C VAL A 349 -17.20 -35.88 -7.35
N ASN A 350 -16.18 -36.73 -7.52
CA ASN A 350 -15.46 -36.91 -8.77
C ASN A 350 -14.90 -35.59 -9.37
N PHE A 351 -14.30 -34.73 -8.54
CA PHE A 351 -13.74 -33.44 -8.93
C PHE A 351 -12.99 -33.43 -10.27
N LYS A 352 -12.18 -34.46 -10.57
CA LYS A 352 -11.39 -34.54 -11.82
C LYS A 352 -12.25 -34.49 -13.10
N GLU A 353 -13.46 -35.02 -13.05
CA GLU A 353 -14.41 -35.04 -14.17
C GLU A 353 -15.42 -33.88 -14.11
N ALA A 354 -15.38 -33.10 -13.03
CA ALA A 354 -16.31 -32.01 -12.78
C ALA A 354 -15.84 -30.70 -13.47
N PRO A 355 -16.75 -29.81 -13.88
CA PRO A 355 -16.41 -28.56 -14.55
C PRO A 355 -15.49 -27.65 -13.70
N GLU A 356 -15.55 -27.76 -12.38
CA GLU A 356 -14.72 -27.02 -11.44
C GLU A 356 -13.23 -27.28 -11.61
N ASN A 357 -12.84 -28.48 -12.08
CA ASN A 357 -11.45 -28.80 -12.35
C ASN A 357 -10.87 -27.98 -13.52
N GLU A 358 -11.68 -27.68 -14.54
CA GLU A 358 -11.26 -26.80 -15.64
C GLU A 358 -10.99 -25.38 -15.13
N TYR A 359 -11.89 -24.82 -14.32
CA TYR A 359 -11.72 -23.50 -13.75
C TYR A 359 -10.54 -23.42 -12.77
N PHE A 360 -10.30 -24.47 -11.96
CA PHE A 360 -9.09 -24.56 -11.15
C PHE A 360 -7.82 -24.66 -11.99
N THR A 361 -7.87 -25.34 -13.13
CA THR A 361 -6.73 -25.40 -14.06
C THR A 361 -6.38 -23.99 -14.58
N LYS A 362 -7.38 -23.14 -14.84
CA LYS A 362 -7.14 -21.72 -15.18
C LYS A 362 -6.43 -20.98 -14.05
N ILE A 363 -6.83 -21.24 -12.80
CA ILE A 363 -6.18 -20.66 -11.63
C ILE A 363 -4.72 -21.14 -11.54
N GLU A 364 -4.47 -22.44 -11.69
CA GLU A 364 -3.13 -23.03 -11.58
C GLU A 364 -2.16 -22.48 -12.63
N ARG A 365 -2.62 -22.32 -13.89
CA ARG A 365 -1.82 -21.74 -14.99
C ARG A 365 -1.27 -20.35 -14.67
N ALA A 366 -2.01 -19.53 -13.93
CA ALA A 366 -1.53 -18.20 -13.52
C ALA A 366 -0.31 -18.26 -12.58
N PHE A 367 -0.08 -19.39 -11.90
CA PHE A 367 1.02 -19.59 -10.97
C PHE A 367 2.13 -20.51 -11.50
N GLU A 368 1.93 -21.21 -12.63
CA GLU A 368 2.88 -22.18 -13.19
C GLU A 368 4.28 -21.59 -13.46
N ASN A 369 4.34 -20.33 -13.93
CA ASN A 369 5.59 -19.67 -14.30
C ASN A 369 6.28 -18.93 -13.13
N LEU A 370 5.75 -19.03 -11.91
CA LEU A 370 6.30 -18.34 -10.74
C LEU A 370 7.30 -19.24 -10.00
N SER A 371 8.58 -18.88 -10.09
CA SER A 371 9.68 -19.67 -9.54
C SER A 371 9.92 -19.46 -8.04
N SER A 372 9.48 -18.33 -7.47
CA SER A 372 9.70 -18.02 -6.04
C SER A 372 8.41 -17.97 -5.22
N ALA A 373 8.51 -18.40 -3.96
CA ALA A 373 7.46 -18.28 -2.95
C ALA A 373 6.92 -16.84 -2.83
N ALA A 374 7.84 -15.86 -2.86
CA ALA A 374 7.50 -14.45 -2.75
C ALA A 374 6.65 -13.97 -3.94
N GLN A 375 6.96 -14.40 -5.17
CA GLN A 375 6.14 -14.09 -6.35
C GLN A 375 4.75 -14.71 -6.25
N LYS A 376 4.67 -15.98 -5.85
CA LYS A 376 3.38 -16.67 -5.65
C LYS A 376 2.52 -15.94 -4.62
N SER A 377 3.09 -15.65 -3.45
CA SER A 377 2.39 -14.91 -2.39
C SER A 377 1.94 -13.52 -2.85
N LYS A 378 2.79 -12.78 -3.56
CA LYS A 378 2.43 -11.48 -4.11
C LYS A 378 1.26 -11.57 -5.08
N LEU A 379 1.29 -12.51 -6.03
CA LEU A 379 0.21 -12.70 -6.99
C LEU A 379 -1.10 -13.09 -6.28
N THR A 380 -1.04 -14.05 -5.35
CA THR A 380 -2.20 -14.43 -4.53
C THR A 380 -2.80 -13.24 -3.81
N ASN A 381 -1.97 -12.39 -3.20
CA ASN A 381 -2.44 -11.22 -2.47
C ASN A 381 -3.14 -10.22 -3.38
N GLU A 382 -2.56 -9.87 -4.53
CA GLU A 382 -3.17 -8.91 -5.46
C GLU A 382 -4.44 -9.47 -6.11
N LEU A 383 -4.44 -10.75 -6.48
CA LEU A 383 -5.60 -11.43 -7.07
C LEU A 383 -6.76 -11.51 -6.08
N LEU A 384 -6.54 -12.01 -4.87
CA LEU A 384 -7.61 -12.17 -3.88
C LEU A 384 -8.12 -10.82 -3.37
N THR A 385 -7.25 -9.81 -3.21
CA THR A 385 -7.70 -8.48 -2.79
C THR A 385 -8.57 -7.82 -3.86
N SER A 386 -8.23 -7.99 -5.15
CA SER A 386 -9.04 -7.45 -6.25
C SER A 386 -10.32 -8.25 -6.48
N PHE A 387 -10.30 -9.57 -6.27
CA PHE A 387 -11.46 -10.46 -6.40
C PHE A 387 -12.46 -10.35 -5.24
N ALA A 388 -12.00 -10.15 -4.00
CA ALA A 388 -12.89 -10.11 -2.83
C ALA A 388 -13.87 -8.93 -2.86
N LEU A 389 -13.46 -7.79 -3.42
CA LEU A 389 -14.28 -6.59 -3.48
C LEU A 389 -15.57 -6.76 -4.30
N PRO A 390 -15.54 -7.23 -5.57
CA PRO A 390 -16.77 -7.52 -6.31
C PRO A 390 -17.56 -8.71 -5.74
N VAL A 391 -16.94 -9.57 -4.91
CA VAL A 391 -17.63 -10.72 -4.30
C VAL A 391 -18.46 -10.32 -3.08
N GLU A 392 -17.88 -9.57 -2.13
CA GLU A 392 -18.50 -9.27 -0.82
C GLU A 392 -18.58 -7.76 -0.50
N GLY A 393 -17.99 -6.89 -1.32
CA GLY A 393 -17.93 -5.45 -1.07
C GLY A 393 -16.95 -5.04 0.04
N LYS A 394 -16.22 -5.99 0.62
CA LYS A 394 -15.26 -5.73 1.71
C LYS A 394 -13.81 -5.81 1.23
N ARG A 395 -12.94 -5.05 1.90
CA ARG A 395 -11.49 -5.12 1.68
C ARG A 395 -10.94 -6.38 2.35
N LEU A 396 -10.31 -7.25 1.57
CA LEU A 396 -9.63 -8.42 2.09
C LEU A 396 -8.21 -8.08 2.59
N ALA A 397 -7.82 -8.70 3.70
CA ALA A 397 -6.46 -8.62 4.21
C ALA A 397 -5.45 -9.32 3.29
N THR A 398 -4.19 -8.88 3.30
CA THR A 398 -3.14 -9.53 2.49
C THR A 398 -2.45 -10.70 3.18
N HIS A 399 -2.76 -10.98 4.45
CA HIS A 399 -2.12 -12.09 5.16
C HIS A 399 -2.85 -13.42 4.91
N PHE A 400 -2.07 -14.50 4.89
CA PHE A 400 -2.52 -15.85 4.53
C PHE A 400 -3.75 -16.32 5.33
N SER A 401 -3.75 -16.14 6.66
CA SER A 401 -4.83 -16.64 7.52
C SER A 401 -6.19 -16.02 7.19
N ALA A 402 -6.27 -14.70 7.02
CA ALA A 402 -7.52 -14.03 6.64
C ALA A 402 -7.98 -14.45 5.24
N GLN A 403 -7.09 -14.52 4.25
CA GLN A 403 -7.46 -14.96 2.90
C GLN A 403 -7.99 -16.39 2.88
N ARG A 404 -7.33 -17.30 3.60
CA ARG A 404 -7.76 -18.69 3.75
C ARG A 404 -9.10 -18.78 4.46
N LYS A 405 -9.27 -18.10 5.59
CA LYS A 405 -10.55 -18.04 6.33
C LYS A 405 -11.66 -17.48 5.43
N TRP A 406 -11.39 -16.40 4.71
CA TRP A 406 -12.35 -15.76 3.81
C TRP A 406 -12.79 -16.70 2.67
N LEU A 407 -11.85 -17.32 1.93
CA LEU A 407 -12.19 -18.28 0.88
C LEU A 407 -13.05 -19.43 1.41
N ALA A 408 -12.67 -19.99 2.57
CA ALA A 408 -13.42 -21.08 3.19
C ALA A 408 -14.82 -20.63 3.66
N ALA A 409 -14.94 -19.43 4.24
CA ALA A 409 -16.21 -18.87 4.69
C ALA A 409 -17.16 -18.57 3.51
N ILE A 410 -16.66 -17.87 2.48
CA ILE A 410 -17.43 -17.55 1.28
C ILE A 410 -17.90 -18.82 0.57
N TYR A 411 -17.04 -19.82 0.42
CA TYR A 411 -17.42 -21.09 -0.22
C TYR A 411 -18.37 -21.92 0.66
N GLY A 412 -18.16 -21.91 1.97
CA GLY A 412 -18.94 -22.66 2.96
C GLY A 412 -20.38 -22.17 3.09
N GLN A 413 -20.61 -20.86 3.02
CA GLN A 413 -21.97 -20.27 3.11
C GLN A 413 -22.83 -20.51 1.85
N LEU A 414 -22.26 -21.00 0.74
CA LEU A 414 -23.03 -21.28 -0.48
C LEU A 414 -23.87 -22.55 -0.29
N ALA A 415 -25.20 -22.37 -0.26
CA ALA A 415 -26.14 -23.44 0.11
C ALA A 415 -26.21 -24.61 -0.89
N THR A 416 -25.95 -24.38 -2.18
CA THR A 416 -26.11 -25.39 -3.24
C THR A 416 -24.81 -25.66 -3.96
N ASN A 417 -24.62 -26.90 -4.44
CA ASN A 417 -23.47 -27.25 -5.28
C ASN A 417 -23.44 -26.39 -6.56
N ALA A 418 -24.59 -26.05 -7.14
CA ALA A 418 -24.65 -25.15 -8.29
C ALA A 418 -24.02 -23.77 -8.01
N LYS A 419 -24.33 -23.15 -6.86
CA LYS A 419 -23.71 -21.87 -6.47
C LYS A 419 -22.22 -22.01 -6.19
N LYS A 420 -21.79 -23.14 -5.63
CA LYS A 420 -20.37 -23.46 -5.43
C LYS A 420 -19.64 -23.58 -6.78
N THR A 421 -20.23 -24.26 -7.76
CA THR A 421 -19.72 -24.33 -9.13
C THR A 421 -19.62 -22.94 -9.76
N GLU A 422 -20.66 -22.11 -9.63
CA GLU A 422 -20.67 -20.75 -10.16
C GLU A 422 -19.59 -19.86 -9.53
N PHE A 423 -19.32 -20.01 -8.23
CA PHE A 423 -18.25 -19.28 -7.56
C PHE A 423 -16.87 -19.68 -8.07
N ILE A 424 -16.59 -20.98 -8.21
CA ILE A 424 -15.30 -21.47 -8.74
C ILE A 424 -15.12 -21.06 -10.20
N LYS A 425 -16.21 -21.11 -10.98
CA LYS A 425 -16.26 -20.60 -12.35
C LYS A 425 -15.91 -19.12 -12.43
N TYR A 426 -16.57 -18.31 -11.62
CA TYR A 426 -16.31 -16.88 -11.54
C TYR A 426 -14.85 -16.60 -11.16
N PHE A 427 -14.33 -17.30 -10.15
CA PHE A 427 -12.95 -17.15 -9.71
C PHE A 427 -11.93 -17.57 -10.78
N GLY A 428 -12.17 -18.69 -11.48
CA GLY A 428 -11.31 -19.16 -12.56
C GLY A 428 -11.27 -18.19 -13.75
N ASN A 429 -12.42 -17.70 -14.20
CA ASN A 429 -12.50 -16.73 -15.31
C ASN A 429 -11.92 -15.36 -14.92
N TYR A 430 -12.11 -14.93 -13.67
CA TYR A 430 -11.48 -13.72 -13.13
C TYR A 430 -9.95 -13.85 -13.10
N THR A 431 -9.44 -15.02 -12.72
CA THR A 431 -8.00 -15.31 -12.70
C THR A 431 -7.41 -15.35 -14.11
N GLU A 432 -8.14 -15.91 -15.07
CA GLU A 432 -7.76 -15.87 -16.49
C GLU A 432 -7.67 -14.43 -17.03
N PHE A 433 -8.63 -13.56 -16.69
CA PHE A 433 -8.52 -12.12 -17.00
C PHE A 433 -7.25 -11.51 -16.40
N TYR A 434 -7.02 -11.76 -15.10
CA TYR A 434 -5.88 -11.20 -14.38
C TYR A 434 -4.55 -11.62 -15.01
N ASP A 435 -4.43 -12.88 -15.39
CA ASP A 435 -3.20 -13.41 -15.98
C ASP A 435 -3.04 -13.05 -17.46
N GLU A 436 -3.96 -13.49 -18.32
CA GLU A 436 -3.83 -13.36 -19.78
C GLU A 436 -3.98 -11.92 -20.25
N VAL A 437 -4.93 -11.16 -19.68
CA VAL A 437 -5.22 -9.79 -20.09
C VAL A 437 -4.42 -8.79 -19.27
N TRP A 438 -4.53 -8.83 -17.94
CA TRP A 438 -3.91 -7.80 -17.10
C TRP A 438 -2.40 -7.99 -16.95
N ILE A 439 -1.89 -9.20 -16.77
CA ILE A 439 -0.44 -9.47 -16.62
C ILE A 439 0.26 -9.65 -17.95
N LYS A 440 -0.25 -10.47 -18.88
CA LYS A 440 0.49 -10.94 -20.08
C LYS A 440 0.27 -10.09 -21.33
N TYR A 441 -0.95 -9.62 -21.59
CA TYR A 441 -1.23 -8.81 -22.79
C TYR A 441 -0.38 -7.53 -22.84
N ARG A 442 0.22 -7.27 -24.00
CA ARG A 442 1.06 -6.10 -24.30
C ARG A 442 0.71 -5.40 -25.62
N GLY A 443 -0.32 -5.87 -26.35
CA GLY A 443 -0.62 -5.35 -27.69
C GLY A 443 0.53 -5.55 -28.69
N LYS A 444 1.29 -6.64 -28.53
CA LYS A 444 2.43 -6.96 -29.41
C LYS A 444 1.93 -7.07 -30.86
N ASP A 445 2.77 -6.59 -31.80
CA ASP A 445 2.47 -6.58 -33.23
C ASP A 445 1.16 -5.83 -33.58
N HIS A 446 0.73 -4.92 -32.68
CA HIS A 446 -0.48 -4.10 -32.79
C HIS A 446 -1.77 -4.94 -32.87
N VAL A 447 -1.75 -6.15 -32.34
CA VAL A 447 -2.90 -7.06 -32.38
C VAL A 447 -3.87 -6.72 -31.23
N PRO A 448 -5.14 -6.38 -31.53
CA PRO A 448 -6.16 -6.21 -30.50
C PRO A 448 -6.41 -7.49 -29.71
N LEU A 449 -7.13 -7.37 -28.60
CA LEU A 449 -7.43 -8.50 -27.74
C LEU A 449 -8.27 -9.52 -28.52
N SER A 450 -7.78 -10.76 -28.64
CA SER A 450 -8.31 -11.78 -29.55
C SER A 450 -9.78 -12.13 -29.30
N ILE A 451 -10.21 -12.15 -28.03
CA ILE A 451 -11.60 -12.41 -27.63
C ILE A 451 -12.57 -11.32 -28.12
N LEU A 452 -12.05 -10.14 -28.52
CA LEU A 452 -12.82 -9.05 -29.09
C LEU A 452 -12.72 -8.96 -30.62
N SER A 453 -12.10 -9.94 -31.30
CA SER A 453 -11.83 -9.88 -32.75
C SER A 453 -13.05 -9.60 -33.65
N GLY A 454 -14.27 -9.91 -33.19
CA GLY A 454 -15.52 -9.58 -33.89
C GLY A 454 -16.09 -8.17 -33.64
N SER A 455 -15.47 -7.37 -32.77
CA SER A 455 -15.93 -6.01 -32.42
C SER A 455 -15.22 -4.94 -33.24
N ALA A 456 -15.97 -4.00 -33.81
CA ALA A 456 -15.41 -2.83 -34.49
C ALA A 456 -14.57 -1.95 -33.54
N GLU A 457 -14.79 -2.07 -32.23
CA GLU A 457 -14.13 -1.26 -31.20
C GLU A 457 -13.01 -2.01 -30.46
N ALA A 458 -12.63 -3.20 -30.95
CA ALA A 458 -11.59 -4.03 -30.34
C ALA A 458 -10.26 -3.26 -30.18
N ASP A 459 -9.89 -2.50 -31.21
CA ASP A 459 -8.63 -1.74 -31.26
C ASP A 459 -8.58 -0.63 -30.18
N LEU A 460 -9.62 0.21 -30.11
CA LEU A 460 -9.75 1.24 -29.08
C LEU A 460 -9.82 0.63 -27.68
N THR A 461 -10.56 -0.48 -27.52
CA THR A 461 -10.70 -1.15 -26.22
C THR A 461 -9.35 -1.70 -25.73
N SER A 462 -8.57 -2.29 -26.63
CA SER A 462 -7.21 -2.73 -26.33
C SER A 462 -6.27 -1.59 -25.94
N LEU A 463 -6.34 -0.45 -26.65
CA LEU A 463 -5.59 0.74 -26.27
C LEU A 463 -5.94 1.18 -24.86
N LEU A 464 -7.23 1.28 -24.54
CA LEU A 464 -7.70 1.73 -23.23
C LEU A 464 -7.30 0.76 -22.10
N LEU A 465 -7.31 -0.54 -22.35
CA LEU A 465 -6.80 -1.54 -21.41
C LEU A 465 -5.30 -1.33 -21.10
N LEU A 466 -4.48 -1.08 -22.12
CA LEU A 466 -3.05 -0.80 -21.94
C LEU A 466 -2.83 0.55 -21.25
N PHE A 467 -3.64 1.57 -21.56
CA PHE A 467 -3.63 2.85 -20.87
C PHE A 467 -3.90 2.70 -19.36
N LEU A 468 -4.94 1.96 -18.97
CA LEU A 468 -5.27 1.72 -17.55
C LEU A 468 -4.14 0.97 -16.83
N LYS A 469 -3.50 0.04 -17.53
CA LYS A 469 -2.36 -0.73 -17.02
C LYS A 469 -1.10 0.12 -16.84
N GLU A 470 -0.73 0.93 -17.84
CA GLU A 470 0.40 1.87 -17.76
C GLU A 470 0.17 2.94 -16.68
N SER A 471 -1.10 3.27 -16.42
CA SER A 471 -1.51 4.15 -15.31
C SER A 471 -1.40 3.50 -13.92
N ASN A 472 -1.05 2.21 -13.84
CA ASN A 472 -1.07 1.40 -12.63
C ASN A 472 -2.43 1.44 -11.91
N HIS A 473 -3.52 1.55 -12.67
CA HIS A 473 -4.87 1.68 -12.12
C HIS A 473 -5.48 0.33 -11.76
N LYS A 474 -4.99 -0.28 -10.67
CA LYS A 474 -5.37 -1.65 -10.27
C LYS A 474 -6.86 -1.81 -9.92
N MET A 475 -7.54 -0.73 -9.50
CA MET A 475 -8.98 -0.79 -9.23
C MET A 475 -9.83 -1.05 -10.48
N ALA A 476 -9.30 -0.82 -11.70
CA ALA A 476 -9.99 -1.21 -12.92
C ALA A 476 -10.22 -2.73 -12.99
N ILE A 477 -9.30 -3.53 -12.46
CA ILE A 477 -9.35 -5.00 -12.49
C ILE A 477 -10.63 -5.52 -11.84
N THR A 478 -11.11 -4.88 -10.77
CA THR A 478 -12.30 -5.33 -10.02
C THR A 478 -13.54 -5.37 -10.89
N PHE A 479 -13.74 -4.39 -11.77
CA PHE A 479 -14.86 -4.35 -12.71
C PHE A 479 -14.56 -5.19 -13.97
N LEU A 480 -13.37 -5.00 -14.55
CA LEU A 480 -13.03 -5.64 -15.82
C LEU A 480 -13.04 -7.16 -15.72
N GLY A 481 -12.51 -7.73 -14.63
CA GLY A 481 -12.55 -9.17 -14.38
C GLY A 481 -13.98 -9.71 -14.26
N THR A 482 -14.90 -8.92 -13.71
CA THR A 482 -16.33 -9.28 -13.63
C THR A 482 -16.98 -9.39 -15.01
N PHE A 483 -16.83 -8.38 -15.86
CA PHE A 483 -17.39 -8.39 -17.21
C PHE A 483 -16.66 -9.36 -18.15
N TYR A 484 -15.37 -9.64 -17.90
CA TYR A 484 -14.62 -10.62 -18.67
C TYR A 484 -15.16 -12.05 -18.47
N SER A 485 -15.63 -12.38 -17.26
CA SER A 485 -16.27 -13.68 -17.03
C SER A 485 -17.46 -13.90 -17.95
N ASP A 486 -18.32 -12.90 -18.15
CA ASP A 486 -19.45 -13.01 -19.07
C ASP A 486 -19.04 -13.12 -20.54
N LEU A 487 -17.90 -12.52 -20.88
CA LEU A 487 -17.31 -12.55 -22.22
C LEU A 487 -16.77 -13.95 -22.57
N VAL A 488 -16.02 -14.58 -21.66
CA VAL A 488 -15.49 -15.94 -21.84
C VAL A 488 -16.62 -16.96 -21.96
N GLU A 489 -17.71 -16.76 -21.23
CA GLU A 489 -18.89 -17.62 -21.29
C GLU A 489 -19.76 -17.40 -22.52
N GLY A 490 -19.40 -16.46 -23.40
CA GLY A 490 -20.14 -16.20 -24.64
C GLY A 490 -21.56 -15.71 -24.40
N LYS A 491 -21.83 -15.03 -23.28
CA LYS A 491 -23.16 -14.48 -23.00
C LYS A 491 -23.53 -13.43 -24.06
N GLU A 492 -24.83 -13.29 -24.31
CA GLU A 492 -25.34 -12.34 -25.30
C GLU A 492 -24.94 -10.90 -24.94
N ASN A 493 -24.52 -10.13 -25.94
CA ASN A 493 -24.02 -8.75 -25.80
C ASN A 493 -22.81 -8.57 -24.86
N SER A 494 -22.16 -9.65 -24.41
CA SER A 494 -21.01 -9.59 -23.49
C SER A 494 -19.83 -8.78 -24.04
N ALA A 495 -19.50 -8.92 -25.33
CA ALA A 495 -18.46 -8.12 -25.98
C ALA A 495 -18.77 -6.62 -25.96
N SER A 496 -20.01 -6.23 -26.27
CA SER A 496 -20.43 -4.81 -26.23
C SER A 496 -20.42 -4.26 -24.80
N LYS A 497 -20.88 -5.05 -23.82
CA LYS A 497 -20.80 -4.69 -22.40
C LYS A 497 -19.35 -4.50 -21.93
N PHE A 498 -18.45 -5.41 -22.31
CA PHE A 498 -17.04 -5.34 -21.96
C PHE A 498 -16.36 -4.10 -22.58
N VAL A 499 -16.63 -3.81 -23.86
CA VAL A 499 -16.16 -2.57 -24.50
C VAL A 499 -16.67 -1.33 -23.77
N SER A 500 -17.97 -1.30 -23.45
CA SER A 500 -18.62 -0.17 -22.80
C SER A 500 -18.07 0.09 -21.39
N ILE A 501 -17.81 -0.96 -20.60
CA ILE A 501 -17.24 -0.80 -19.26
C ILE A 501 -15.77 -0.36 -19.30
N VAL A 502 -14.95 -0.87 -20.23
CA VAL A 502 -13.56 -0.41 -20.41
C VAL A 502 -13.52 1.09 -20.71
N LYS A 503 -14.40 1.55 -21.59
CA LYS A 503 -14.57 2.98 -21.91
C LYS A 503 -15.02 3.80 -20.70
N ALA A 504 -16.04 3.33 -19.97
CA ALA A 504 -16.56 4.01 -18.80
C ALA A 504 -15.50 4.18 -17.69
N ILE A 505 -14.75 3.12 -17.38
CA ILE A 505 -13.65 3.16 -16.40
C ILE A 505 -12.55 4.10 -16.85
N SER A 506 -12.19 4.07 -18.13
CA SER A 506 -11.15 4.94 -18.69
C SER A 506 -11.58 6.41 -18.64
N ALA A 507 -12.81 6.73 -19.02
CA ALA A 507 -13.37 8.06 -18.92
C ALA A 507 -13.38 8.57 -17.48
N PHE A 508 -13.91 7.76 -16.55
CA PHE A 508 -13.93 8.13 -15.14
C PHE A 508 -12.52 8.40 -14.59
N TYR A 509 -11.57 7.51 -14.85
CA TYR A 509 -10.18 7.67 -14.43
C TYR A 509 -9.54 8.93 -15.02
N ILE A 510 -9.71 9.18 -16.33
CA ILE A 510 -9.16 10.34 -17.03
C ILE A 510 -9.74 11.64 -16.47
N ILE A 511 -11.07 11.75 -16.38
CA ILE A 511 -11.75 12.96 -15.89
C ILE A 511 -11.35 13.23 -14.44
N TRP A 512 -11.32 12.21 -13.59
CA TRP A 512 -10.91 12.34 -12.20
C TRP A 512 -9.45 12.81 -12.08
N ARG A 513 -8.51 12.10 -12.70
CA ARG A 513 -7.07 12.39 -12.57
C ARG A 513 -6.63 13.67 -13.25
N ALA A 514 -7.40 14.17 -14.21
CA ALA A 514 -7.19 15.50 -14.77
C ALA A 514 -7.64 16.62 -13.82
N HIS A 515 -8.61 16.37 -12.94
CA HIS A 515 -9.21 17.39 -12.05
C HIS A 515 -8.72 17.32 -10.60
N GLN A 516 -8.33 16.14 -10.12
CA GLN A 516 -8.04 15.87 -8.70
C GLN A 516 -6.85 14.95 -8.52
N SER A 517 -6.31 14.98 -7.30
CA SER A 517 -5.31 14.02 -6.83
C SER A 517 -5.83 12.58 -6.83
N ASN A 518 -4.91 11.64 -6.64
CA ASN A 518 -5.27 10.23 -6.49
C ASN A 518 -6.06 9.93 -5.20
N SER A 519 -6.14 10.90 -4.28
CA SER A 519 -6.91 10.76 -3.04
C SER A 519 -8.40 10.52 -3.36
N GLY A 520 -9.03 9.59 -2.65
CA GLY A 520 -10.45 9.27 -2.79
C GLY A 520 -10.83 8.44 -4.03
N LEU A 521 -9.95 8.31 -5.03
CA LEU A 521 -10.25 7.56 -6.26
C LEU A 521 -10.60 6.09 -5.97
N ASP A 522 -9.76 5.40 -5.21
CA ASP A 522 -9.99 4.00 -4.85
C ASP A 522 -11.25 3.82 -4.00
N ASP A 523 -11.53 4.78 -3.12
CA ASP A 523 -12.71 4.75 -2.26
C ASP A 523 -14.01 4.95 -3.05
N ALA A 524 -13.97 5.74 -4.13
CA ALA A 524 -15.10 5.87 -5.06
C ALA A 524 -15.46 4.52 -5.71
N TYR A 525 -14.47 3.73 -6.12
CA TYR A 525 -14.73 2.38 -6.63
C TYR A 525 -15.22 1.43 -5.53
N ARG A 526 -14.61 1.47 -4.34
CA ARG A 526 -15.03 0.62 -3.19
C ARG A 526 -16.46 0.93 -2.74
N THR A 527 -16.86 2.20 -2.79
CA THR A 527 -18.20 2.65 -2.43
C THR A 527 -19.28 2.03 -3.30
N TYR A 528 -19.01 1.83 -4.60
CA TYR A 528 -19.95 1.14 -5.49
C TYR A 528 -20.23 -0.30 -5.02
N PHE A 529 -19.19 -1.04 -4.61
CA PHE A 529 -19.36 -2.42 -4.16
C PHE A 529 -19.91 -2.53 -2.74
N ARG A 530 -19.41 -1.72 -1.80
CA ARG A 530 -19.79 -1.78 -0.37
C ARG A 530 -21.11 -1.06 -0.06
N GLY A 531 -21.56 -0.18 -0.94
CA GLY A 531 -22.65 0.76 -0.70
C GLY A 531 -22.27 1.93 0.22
N SER A 532 -23.17 2.89 0.36
CA SER A 532 -23.06 3.98 1.32
C SER A 532 -24.42 4.62 1.55
N ALA A 533 -24.92 4.55 2.78
CA ALA A 533 -26.15 5.24 3.16
C ALA A 533 -26.01 6.77 3.02
N LYS A 534 -24.81 7.31 3.31
CA LYS A 534 -24.52 8.75 3.23
C LYS A 534 -24.60 9.29 1.80
N LEU A 535 -24.21 8.47 0.83
CA LEU A 535 -24.18 8.83 -0.59
C LEU A 535 -25.37 8.24 -1.36
N GLU A 536 -26.30 7.59 -0.66
CA GLU A 536 -27.46 6.90 -1.24
C GLU A 536 -27.08 5.87 -2.31
N VAL A 537 -25.94 5.20 -2.12
CA VAL A 537 -25.43 4.16 -3.03
C VAL A 537 -25.76 2.79 -2.46
N GLN A 538 -26.43 1.95 -3.24
CA GLN A 538 -26.68 0.56 -2.86
C GLN A 538 -25.42 -0.28 -3.02
N SER A 539 -25.29 -1.32 -2.20
CA SER A 539 -24.20 -2.31 -2.33
C SER A 539 -24.43 -3.14 -3.58
N HIS A 540 -23.37 -3.36 -4.37
CA HIS A 540 -23.42 -4.19 -5.59
C HIS A 540 -22.39 -5.30 -5.51
N THR A 541 -22.82 -6.54 -5.27
CA THR A 541 -21.90 -7.66 -5.05
C THR A 541 -22.39 -8.96 -5.70
N TRP A 542 -21.45 -9.84 -6.02
CA TRP A 542 -21.77 -11.18 -6.54
C TRP A 542 -22.62 -11.99 -5.55
N LEU A 543 -22.34 -11.91 -4.24
CA LEU A 543 -23.11 -12.64 -3.21
C LEU A 543 -24.56 -12.17 -3.09
N ALA A 544 -24.82 -10.89 -3.32
CA ALA A 544 -26.17 -10.33 -3.37
C ALA A 544 -26.94 -10.76 -4.63
N ASN A 545 -26.29 -11.44 -5.60
CA ASN A 545 -26.80 -11.75 -6.94
C ASN A 545 -27.18 -10.48 -7.73
N ASP A 546 -26.48 -9.37 -7.48
CA ASP A 546 -26.72 -8.15 -8.24
C ASP A 546 -26.22 -8.31 -9.69
N PRO A 547 -27.05 -7.95 -10.68
CA PRO A 547 -26.57 -7.84 -12.04
C PRO A 547 -25.61 -6.66 -12.12
N PHE A 548 -24.35 -6.94 -12.48
CA PHE A 548 -23.38 -5.89 -12.81
C PHE A 548 -23.81 -5.21 -14.13
N ASP A 549 -24.63 -4.17 -14.00
CA ASP A 549 -25.17 -3.43 -15.13
C ASP A 549 -24.28 -2.24 -15.50
N VAL A 550 -23.96 -2.14 -16.80
CA VAL A 550 -23.06 -1.09 -17.31
C VAL A 550 -23.71 0.29 -17.20
N ALA A 551 -25.03 0.40 -17.42
CA ALA A 551 -25.72 1.69 -17.37
C ALA A 551 -25.76 2.25 -15.94
N SER A 552 -26.03 1.38 -14.94
CA SER A 552 -25.93 1.74 -13.52
C SER A 552 -24.52 2.25 -13.15
N ILE A 553 -23.47 1.54 -13.57
CA ILE A 553 -22.08 1.93 -13.29
C ILE A 553 -21.73 3.28 -13.95
N LYS A 554 -22.13 3.48 -15.21
CA LYS A 554 -21.95 4.76 -15.91
C LYS A 554 -22.64 5.91 -15.18
N SER A 555 -23.90 5.72 -14.77
CA SER A 555 -24.67 6.71 -14.01
C SER A 555 -23.99 7.04 -12.68
N TYR A 556 -23.54 6.01 -11.94
CA TYR A 556 -22.78 6.19 -10.72
C TYR A 556 -21.51 7.02 -10.96
N PHE A 557 -20.67 6.64 -11.94
CA PHE A 557 -19.46 7.39 -12.29
C PHE A 557 -19.76 8.82 -12.72
N ARG A 558 -20.86 9.06 -13.44
CA ARG A 558 -21.25 10.40 -13.86
C ARG A 558 -21.63 11.29 -12.66
N ASN A 559 -22.32 10.73 -11.68
CA ASN A 559 -22.79 11.42 -10.48
C ASN A 559 -21.65 11.84 -9.54
N ILE A 560 -20.58 11.05 -9.47
CA ILE A 560 -19.41 11.36 -8.63
C ILE A 560 -18.39 12.28 -9.30
N LEU A 561 -18.50 12.49 -10.62
CA LEU A 561 -17.65 13.40 -11.38
C LEU A 561 -18.23 14.83 -11.39
N PRO A 562 -17.41 15.85 -11.72
CA PRO A 562 -17.91 17.20 -11.89
C PRO A 562 -19.08 17.27 -12.90
N ASN A 563 -20.15 17.97 -12.52
CA ASN A 563 -21.34 18.10 -13.36
C ASN A 563 -21.09 19.02 -14.57
N GLU A 564 -20.38 20.13 -14.36
CA GLU A 564 -20.15 21.15 -15.38
C GLU A 564 -18.76 21.07 -16.01
N LYS A 565 -18.72 21.09 -17.35
CA LYS A 565 -17.49 21.11 -18.15
C LYS A 565 -16.59 22.30 -17.79
N GLY A 566 -17.18 23.47 -17.54
CA GLY A 566 -16.43 24.70 -17.22
C GLY A 566 -15.62 24.56 -15.93
N ASP A 567 -16.24 24.06 -14.87
CA ASP A 567 -15.60 23.80 -13.58
C ASP A 567 -14.48 22.76 -13.70
N TRP A 568 -14.74 21.69 -14.46
CA TRP A 568 -13.72 20.69 -14.73
C TRP A 568 -12.52 21.30 -15.45
N LEU A 569 -12.76 22.03 -16.55
CA LEU A 569 -11.72 22.66 -17.37
C LEU A 569 -10.86 23.64 -16.57
N ASN A 570 -11.47 24.46 -15.72
CA ASN A 570 -10.77 25.48 -14.93
C ASN A 570 -9.75 24.83 -13.99
N LYS A 571 -10.14 23.79 -13.24
CA LYS A 571 -9.19 23.09 -12.38
C LYS A 571 -8.24 22.19 -13.16
N ALA A 572 -8.71 21.51 -14.20
CA ALA A 572 -7.86 20.63 -15.00
C ALA A 572 -6.75 21.40 -15.72
N SER A 573 -6.99 22.66 -16.11
CA SER A 573 -5.96 23.51 -16.73
C SER A 573 -4.84 23.91 -15.76
N LEU A 574 -5.10 23.87 -14.44
CA LEU A 574 -4.12 24.15 -13.40
C LEU A 574 -3.41 22.88 -12.92
N TYR A 575 -4.10 21.73 -12.99
CA TYR A 575 -3.65 20.50 -12.36
C TYR A 575 -3.13 19.43 -13.35
N CYS A 576 -3.71 19.34 -14.55
CA CYS A 576 -3.39 18.29 -15.51
C CYS A 576 -2.08 18.59 -16.25
N GLY A 577 -1.10 17.71 -16.06
CA GLY A 577 0.22 17.87 -16.62
C GLY A 577 1.15 16.70 -16.29
N TYR A 578 2.41 16.85 -16.71
CA TYR A 578 3.42 15.79 -16.65
C TYR A 578 3.64 15.26 -15.22
N GLY A 579 3.73 16.16 -14.24
CA GLY A 579 3.97 15.81 -12.82
C GLY A 579 2.78 15.13 -12.14
N THR A 580 1.57 15.32 -12.66
CA THR A 580 0.33 14.82 -12.07
C THR A 580 0.00 13.41 -12.52
N SER A 581 0.02 13.17 -13.83
CA SER A 581 -0.21 11.84 -14.40
C SER A 581 0.38 11.77 -15.81
N TYR A 582 1.48 11.03 -15.94
CA TYR A 582 2.17 10.83 -17.20
C TYR A 582 1.26 10.16 -18.24
N SER A 583 0.57 9.08 -17.86
CA SER A 583 -0.29 8.31 -18.76
C SER A 583 -1.51 9.10 -19.22
N VAL A 584 -2.15 9.88 -18.33
CA VAL A 584 -3.26 10.77 -18.71
C VAL A 584 -2.77 11.89 -19.62
N SER A 585 -1.58 12.44 -19.38
CA SER A 585 -0.98 13.44 -20.27
C SER A 585 -0.70 12.88 -21.66
N LYS A 586 -0.07 11.70 -21.75
CA LYS A 586 0.17 10.99 -23.03
C LYS A 586 -1.16 10.72 -23.75
N PHE A 587 -2.14 10.18 -23.04
CA PHE A 587 -3.47 9.93 -23.61
C PHE A 587 -4.13 11.20 -24.12
N ALA A 588 -4.06 12.31 -23.37
CA ALA A 588 -4.65 13.58 -23.77
C ALA A 588 -4.00 14.17 -25.02
N LEU A 589 -2.68 14.02 -25.19
CA LEU A 589 -1.97 14.42 -26.41
C LEU A 589 -2.38 13.58 -27.63
N ILE A 590 -2.44 12.26 -27.47
CA ILE A 590 -2.92 11.34 -28.54
C ILE A 590 -4.38 11.66 -28.89
N ASN A 591 -5.21 11.89 -27.89
CA ASN A 591 -6.61 12.27 -28.06
C ASN A 591 -6.75 13.62 -28.81
N ALA A 592 -5.91 14.60 -28.49
CA ALA A 592 -5.92 15.89 -29.16
C ALA A 592 -5.38 15.83 -30.60
N ALA A 593 -4.54 14.86 -30.93
CA ALA A 593 -4.10 14.60 -32.31
C ALA A 593 -5.16 13.84 -33.14
N HIS A 594 -6.13 13.21 -32.49
CA HIS A 594 -7.14 12.40 -33.17
C HIS A 594 -8.24 13.26 -33.80
N ASP A 595 -8.35 13.17 -35.13
CA ASP A 595 -9.26 13.93 -35.98
C ASP A 595 -9.18 15.43 -35.72
N THR A 596 -7.94 15.94 -35.72
CA THR A 596 -7.64 17.37 -35.65
C THR A 596 -6.66 17.78 -36.75
N MET A 597 -6.60 19.09 -37.01
CA MET A 597 -5.67 19.72 -37.95
C MET A 597 -5.17 21.05 -37.38
N PRO A 598 -4.06 21.62 -37.89
CA PRO A 598 -3.58 22.93 -37.49
C PRO A 598 -4.65 24.03 -37.63
N ASP A 599 -4.65 24.98 -36.69
CA ASP A 599 -5.49 26.18 -36.75
C ASP A 599 -4.70 27.34 -37.35
N ASP A 600 -4.87 27.59 -38.65
CA ASP A 600 -4.17 28.66 -39.37
C ASP A 600 -4.48 30.07 -38.82
N THR A 601 -5.62 30.23 -38.13
CA THR A 601 -5.99 31.51 -37.51
C THR A 601 -5.34 31.72 -36.14
N ASN A 602 -4.95 30.63 -35.46
CA ASN A 602 -4.32 30.66 -34.16
C ASN A 602 -3.08 29.74 -34.16
N PRO A 603 -1.92 30.23 -34.64
CA PRO A 603 -0.69 29.44 -34.70
C PRO A 603 -0.31 28.80 -33.37
N GLY A 604 0.16 27.54 -33.39
CA GLY A 604 0.42 26.73 -32.19
C GLY A 604 -0.78 25.88 -31.74
N LEU A 605 -2.00 26.22 -32.18
CA LEU A 605 -3.24 25.53 -31.83
C LEU A 605 -3.75 24.62 -32.95
N PHE A 606 -4.74 23.79 -32.60
CA PHE A 606 -5.43 22.90 -33.52
C PHE A 606 -6.96 23.15 -33.52
N LYS A 607 -7.63 22.61 -34.54
CA LYS A 607 -9.10 22.58 -34.70
C LYS A 607 -9.55 21.19 -35.14
N LYS A 608 -10.83 20.87 -34.94
CA LYS A 608 -11.43 19.58 -35.35
C LYS A 608 -11.31 19.41 -36.87
N SER A 609 -10.92 18.21 -37.32
CA SER A 609 -10.94 17.81 -38.72
C SER A 609 -12.15 16.92 -39.02
N THR A 610 -12.32 16.55 -40.29
CA THR A 610 -13.26 15.49 -40.66
C THR A 610 -12.85 14.17 -40.00
N THR A 611 -13.84 13.38 -39.57
CA THR A 611 -13.64 12.07 -38.95
C THR A 611 -12.87 11.11 -39.84
N GLY A 612 -11.95 10.35 -39.24
CA GLY A 612 -11.13 9.34 -39.94
C GLY A 612 -9.99 9.93 -40.77
N LYS A 613 -9.65 11.22 -40.60
CA LYS A 613 -8.52 11.85 -41.29
C LYS A 613 -7.23 11.77 -40.51
N ALA A 614 -7.30 11.73 -39.18
CA ALA A 614 -6.12 11.60 -38.31
C ALA A 614 -6.43 10.58 -37.20
N GLU A 615 -6.19 9.30 -37.46
CA GLU A 615 -6.56 8.21 -36.55
C GLU A 615 -5.48 7.94 -35.49
N TYR A 616 -5.47 8.77 -34.43
CA TYR A 616 -4.50 8.64 -33.34
C TYR A 616 -4.97 7.73 -32.19
N LEU A 617 -6.27 7.55 -31.99
CA LEU A 617 -6.82 6.63 -30.98
C LEU A 617 -6.83 5.17 -31.49
N ARG A 618 -5.65 4.70 -31.89
CA ARG A 618 -5.43 3.34 -32.41
C ARG A 618 -4.37 2.62 -31.58
N LEU A 619 -4.52 1.31 -31.40
CA LEU A 619 -3.58 0.50 -30.60
C LEU A 619 -2.14 0.68 -31.09
N GLU A 620 -1.95 0.67 -32.42
CA GLU A 620 -0.65 0.87 -33.07
C GLU A 620 0.06 2.16 -32.62
N LYS A 621 -0.68 3.26 -32.38
CA LYS A 621 -0.11 4.54 -31.93
C LYS A 621 0.29 4.51 -30.46
N TRP A 622 -0.52 3.86 -29.63
CA TRP A 622 -0.30 3.82 -28.19
C TRP A 622 0.97 3.05 -27.82
N VAL A 623 1.21 1.92 -28.51
CA VAL A 623 2.38 1.04 -28.29
C VAL A 623 3.57 1.38 -29.18
N SER A 624 3.48 2.44 -29.99
CA SER A 624 4.57 2.83 -30.90
C SER A 624 5.74 3.45 -30.13
N ASP A 625 6.95 3.02 -30.45
CA ASP A 625 8.20 3.64 -30.00
C ASP A 625 8.38 5.08 -30.51
N GLU A 626 7.61 5.51 -31.53
CA GLU A 626 7.65 6.88 -32.06
C GLU A 626 6.88 7.87 -31.18
N LEU A 627 5.91 7.37 -30.39
CA LEU A 627 5.00 8.16 -29.55
C LEU A 627 5.09 7.75 -28.06
N ASP A 628 6.15 7.02 -27.69
CA ASP A 628 6.32 6.43 -26.37
C ASP A 628 6.66 7.45 -25.27
N SER A 629 7.27 8.57 -25.66
CA SER A 629 7.80 9.56 -24.73
C SER A 629 7.11 10.93 -24.84
N VAL A 630 6.74 11.47 -23.69
CA VAL A 630 6.24 12.85 -23.57
C VAL A 630 7.42 13.80 -23.44
N GLU A 631 7.51 14.77 -24.34
CA GLU A 631 8.50 15.84 -24.35
C GLU A 631 7.91 17.13 -23.78
N HIS A 632 8.70 17.82 -22.96
CA HIS A 632 8.44 19.19 -22.52
C HIS A 632 8.96 20.15 -23.59
N ILE A 633 8.10 20.94 -24.23
CA ILE A 633 8.51 21.94 -25.22
C ILE A 633 9.45 22.95 -24.54
N ALA A 634 8.96 23.73 -23.56
CA ALA A 634 9.83 24.42 -22.62
C ALA A 634 10.34 23.43 -21.57
N PRO A 635 11.66 23.23 -21.42
CA PRO A 635 12.24 22.21 -20.55
C PRO A 635 12.04 22.56 -19.06
N LYS A 636 12.14 21.57 -18.19
CA LYS A 636 12.10 21.78 -16.73
C LYS A 636 13.23 22.69 -16.22
N VAL A 637 14.42 22.62 -16.82
CA VAL A 637 15.57 23.46 -16.46
C VAL A 637 15.68 24.60 -17.46
N ASN A 638 15.39 25.83 -17.02
CA ASN A 638 15.59 27.02 -17.84
C ASN A 638 17.05 27.48 -17.78
N LYS A 639 17.73 27.56 -18.94
CA LYS A 639 19.09 28.11 -19.07
C LYS A 639 19.12 29.61 -19.39
N GLY A 640 17.95 30.26 -19.44
CA GLY A 640 17.79 31.67 -19.79
C GLY A 640 17.14 31.89 -21.17
N ASP A 641 16.94 30.84 -21.96
CA ASP A 641 16.43 30.91 -23.34
C ASP A 641 14.91 30.78 -23.46
N TRP A 642 14.20 30.63 -22.33
CA TRP A 642 12.76 30.45 -22.29
C TRP A 642 12.08 31.50 -21.41
N ASN A 643 10.86 31.88 -21.81
CA ASN A 643 10.07 32.88 -21.13
C ASN A 643 9.95 32.59 -19.62
N ALA A 644 10.35 33.55 -18.78
CA ALA A 644 10.38 33.39 -17.33
C ALA A 644 8.98 33.11 -16.74
N GLY A 645 7.91 33.57 -17.39
CA GLY A 645 6.52 33.34 -16.96
C GLY A 645 6.10 31.87 -16.95
N LEU A 646 6.85 30.99 -17.61
CA LEU A 646 6.61 29.54 -17.58
C LEU A 646 7.11 28.87 -16.29
N TYR A 647 8.00 29.53 -15.56
CA TYR A 647 8.73 29.01 -14.40
C TYR A 647 8.37 29.72 -13.08
N GLY A 648 7.24 30.45 -13.07
CA GLY A 648 6.67 31.01 -11.84
C GLY A 648 6.03 29.94 -10.96
N ASP A 649 5.31 30.39 -9.93
CA ASP A 649 4.69 29.51 -8.91
C ASP A 649 3.72 28.47 -9.49
N ASP A 650 3.09 28.75 -10.63
CA ASP A 650 2.16 27.85 -11.32
C ASP A 650 2.87 26.71 -12.08
N GLU A 651 4.21 26.74 -12.19
CA GLU A 651 5.03 25.76 -12.91
C GLU A 651 4.46 25.36 -14.29
N LEU A 652 4.02 26.34 -15.09
CA LEU A 652 3.33 26.11 -16.37
C LEU A 652 4.12 25.23 -17.36
N TYR A 653 5.44 25.13 -17.20
CA TYR A 653 6.25 24.18 -17.95
C TYR A 653 5.76 22.72 -17.79
N ASN A 654 5.12 22.35 -16.68
CA ASN A 654 4.54 21.02 -16.48
C ASN A 654 3.15 20.84 -17.11
N ASN A 655 2.49 21.91 -17.53
CA ASN A 655 1.10 21.85 -18.03
C ASN A 655 1.01 21.21 -19.40
N LEU A 656 -0.14 20.61 -19.67
CA LEU A 656 -0.42 19.84 -20.88
C LEU A 656 -0.14 20.61 -22.19
N GLY A 657 -0.40 21.92 -22.22
CA GLY A 657 -0.14 22.78 -23.37
C GLY A 657 1.34 23.06 -23.65
N ASN A 658 2.24 22.69 -22.74
CA ASN A 658 3.68 22.70 -22.96
C ASN A 658 4.22 21.30 -23.32
N LEU A 659 3.36 20.29 -23.46
CA LEU A 659 3.78 18.92 -23.75
C LEU A 659 3.55 18.56 -25.23
N THR A 660 4.34 17.61 -25.71
CA THR A 660 4.16 16.95 -27.01
C THR A 660 4.72 15.52 -26.96
N LEU A 661 4.61 14.77 -28.06
CA LEU A 661 5.16 13.41 -28.18
C LEU A 661 6.37 13.41 -29.10
N LEU A 662 7.42 12.72 -28.68
CA LEU A 662 8.62 12.46 -29.47
C LEU A 662 9.11 11.02 -29.26
N PRO A 663 9.88 10.45 -30.20
CA PRO A 663 10.60 9.22 -29.95
C PRO A 663 11.63 9.39 -28.82
N LYS A 664 11.72 8.44 -27.89
CA LYS A 664 12.58 8.53 -26.68
C LYS A 664 14.02 8.98 -26.92
N GLY A 665 14.69 8.47 -27.96
CA GLY A 665 16.07 8.86 -28.29
C GLY A 665 16.19 10.32 -28.76
N VAL A 666 15.19 10.79 -29.50
CA VAL A 666 15.08 12.18 -29.97
C VAL A 666 14.75 13.10 -28.80
N ASN A 667 13.77 12.73 -27.97
CA ASN A 667 13.39 13.47 -26.75
C ASN A 667 14.62 13.71 -25.84
N THR A 668 15.38 12.65 -25.55
CA THR A 668 16.63 12.74 -24.77
C THR A 668 17.61 13.76 -25.35
N SER A 669 17.69 13.85 -26.68
CA SER A 669 18.59 14.77 -27.37
C SER A 669 18.05 16.19 -27.50
N ALA A 670 16.72 16.37 -27.47
CA ALA A 670 16.06 17.66 -27.42
C ALA A 670 16.00 18.24 -25.99
N SER A 671 16.26 17.40 -24.98
CA SER A 671 16.20 17.80 -23.57
C SER A 671 17.04 19.04 -23.25
N ASN A 672 16.46 19.98 -22.49
CA ASN A 672 17.09 21.22 -22.01
C ASN A 672 17.66 22.14 -23.11
N LYS A 673 17.22 21.97 -24.36
CA LYS A 673 17.55 22.85 -25.49
C LYS A 673 16.64 24.07 -25.58
N GLY A 674 17.08 25.10 -26.31
CA GLY A 674 16.31 26.32 -26.57
C GLY A 674 15.20 26.11 -27.62
N TRP A 675 14.24 27.05 -27.69
CA TRP A 675 13.09 26.95 -28.61
C TRP A 675 13.51 26.74 -30.08
N LYS A 676 14.46 27.55 -30.57
CA LYS A 676 14.96 27.45 -31.96
C LYS A 676 15.53 26.06 -32.28
N GLU A 677 16.30 25.50 -31.36
CA GLU A 677 16.88 24.17 -31.54
C GLU A 677 15.81 23.08 -31.56
N LYS A 678 14.84 23.14 -30.62
CA LYS A 678 13.74 22.17 -30.56
C LYS A 678 12.84 22.24 -31.79
N LEU A 679 12.57 23.44 -32.29
CA LEU A 679 11.78 23.63 -33.50
C LEU A 679 12.40 22.96 -34.72
N ILE A 680 13.73 22.88 -34.79
CA ILE A 680 14.41 22.10 -35.85
C ILE A 680 14.06 20.61 -35.73
N TYR A 681 14.07 20.02 -34.54
CA TYR A 681 13.66 18.63 -34.34
C TYR A 681 12.20 18.41 -34.76
N TYR A 682 11.31 19.32 -34.39
CA TYR A 682 9.89 19.25 -34.76
C TYR A 682 9.69 19.38 -36.27
N LYS A 683 10.40 20.31 -36.93
CA LYS A 683 10.38 20.46 -38.40
C LYS A 683 10.88 19.20 -39.11
N HIS A 684 11.95 18.58 -38.62
CA HIS A 684 12.42 17.31 -39.17
C HIS A 684 11.42 16.17 -38.98
N LEU A 685 10.67 16.16 -37.87
CA LEU A 685 9.63 15.15 -37.63
C LEU A 685 8.45 15.31 -38.59
N GLY A 686 7.99 16.54 -38.83
CA GLY A 686 6.79 16.81 -39.62
C GLY A 686 7.02 17.08 -41.11
N GLU A 687 8.26 17.17 -41.58
CA GLU A 687 8.59 17.33 -43.00
C GLU A 687 8.59 15.98 -43.72
N GLN A 688 7.92 15.94 -44.87
CA GLN A 688 7.77 14.74 -45.69
C GLN A 688 8.59 14.80 -46.99
N ASP A 689 9.05 16.00 -47.38
CA ASP A 689 9.88 16.21 -48.56
C ASP A 689 11.37 15.89 -48.26
N PRO A 690 11.96 14.87 -48.90
CA PRO A 690 13.36 14.51 -48.70
C PRO A 690 14.35 15.64 -49.01
N ASP A 691 14.05 16.49 -50.01
CA ASP A 691 14.94 17.58 -50.41
C ASP A 691 14.95 18.67 -49.33
N ARG A 692 13.77 19.02 -48.81
CA ARG A 692 13.64 19.95 -47.68
C ARG A 692 14.28 19.43 -46.40
N LEU A 693 14.25 18.12 -46.15
CA LEU A 693 14.95 17.54 -45.00
C LEU A 693 16.47 17.72 -45.11
N VAL A 694 17.04 17.63 -46.32
CA VAL A 694 18.46 17.93 -46.56
C VAL A 694 18.76 19.40 -46.34
N GLU A 695 17.90 20.30 -46.85
CA GLU A 695 18.00 21.74 -46.61
C GLU A 695 17.94 22.10 -45.12
N LEU A 696 16.99 21.53 -44.37
CA LEU A 696 16.85 21.70 -42.93
C LEU A 696 18.08 21.21 -42.17
N THR A 697 18.66 20.07 -42.59
CA THR A 697 19.88 19.52 -42.00
C THR A 697 21.07 20.46 -42.23
N ASN A 698 21.21 20.99 -43.46
CA ASN A 698 22.29 21.91 -43.81
C ASN A 698 22.13 23.26 -43.08
N LYS A 699 20.91 23.78 -42.97
CA LYS A 699 20.60 24.99 -42.22
C LYS A 699 20.92 24.83 -40.74
N ALA A 700 20.52 23.70 -40.12
CA ALA A 700 20.83 23.42 -38.72
C ALA A 700 22.35 23.38 -38.46
N LYS A 701 23.14 22.82 -39.39
CA LYS A 701 24.62 22.84 -39.32
C LYS A 701 25.17 24.26 -39.45
N ALA A 702 24.63 25.08 -40.36
CA ALA A 702 25.04 26.47 -40.52
C ALA A 702 24.71 27.33 -39.29
N ASP A 703 23.59 27.06 -38.63
CA ASP A 703 23.14 27.73 -37.40
C ASP A 703 23.87 27.22 -36.13
N GLY A 704 24.83 26.30 -36.27
CA GLY A 704 25.63 25.79 -35.16
C GLY A 704 24.92 24.75 -34.27
N ILE A 705 23.86 24.11 -34.77
CA ILE A 705 23.01 23.16 -34.03
C ILE A 705 23.19 21.75 -34.63
N PRO A 706 24.26 21.02 -34.29
CA PRO A 706 24.50 19.69 -34.85
C PRO A 706 23.50 18.67 -34.31
N LEU A 707 22.72 18.07 -35.22
CA LEU A 707 21.86 16.92 -34.93
C LEU A 707 22.66 15.63 -35.07
N LYS A 708 22.54 14.72 -34.10
CA LYS A 708 23.16 13.38 -34.19
C LYS A 708 22.55 12.60 -35.35
N ASP A 709 23.37 11.94 -36.14
CA ASP A 709 22.92 11.15 -37.30
C ASP A 709 21.89 10.07 -36.91
N THR A 710 22.09 9.43 -35.75
CA THR A 710 21.13 8.45 -35.20
C THR A 710 19.73 9.03 -34.98
N ASN A 711 19.64 10.29 -34.57
CA ASN A 711 18.35 10.96 -34.35
C ASN A 711 17.71 11.37 -35.67
N LEU A 712 18.52 11.80 -36.63
CA LEU A 712 18.04 12.10 -37.99
C LEU A 712 17.46 10.84 -38.64
N GLU A 713 18.08 9.68 -38.45
CA GLU A 713 17.51 8.42 -38.94
C GLU A 713 16.18 8.08 -38.29
N ILE A 714 16.04 8.28 -36.96
CA ILE A 714 14.77 8.06 -36.26
C ILE A 714 13.69 9.00 -36.79
N LEU A 715 14.00 10.30 -36.93
CA LEU A 715 13.06 11.32 -37.40
C LEU A 715 12.62 11.06 -38.85
N LYS A 716 13.55 10.69 -39.74
CA LYS A 716 13.25 10.38 -41.15
C LYS A 716 12.42 9.12 -41.33
N LYS A 717 12.52 8.17 -40.40
CA LYS A 717 11.75 6.92 -40.42
C LYS A 717 10.40 7.02 -39.72
N ALA A 718 10.16 8.11 -38.99
CA ALA A 718 8.93 8.31 -38.24
C ALA A 718 7.72 8.38 -39.18
N LYS A 719 6.73 7.53 -38.91
CA LYS A 719 5.49 7.45 -39.67
C LYS A 719 4.39 8.32 -39.08
N TYR A 720 4.47 8.61 -37.78
CA TYR A 720 3.40 9.26 -37.03
C TYR A 720 3.85 10.65 -36.57
N ALA A 721 3.63 11.65 -37.43
CA ALA A 721 4.10 13.03 -37.19
C ALA A 721 3.00 14.09 -37.25
N ASP A 722 1.78 13.76 -37.67
CA ASP A 722 0.71 14.76 -37.84
C ASP A 722 0.37 15.51 -36.54
N HIS A 723 0.57 14.89 -35.37
CA HIS A 723 0.37 15.52 -34.06
C HIS A 723 1.28 16.75 -33.83
N ILE A 724 2.42 16.83 -34.51
CA ILE A 724 3.38 17.93 -34.36
C ILE A 724 3.05 19.13 -35.25
N ARG A 725 2.21 18.96 -36.28
CA ARG A 725 1.91 20.01 -37.27
C ARG A 725 1.42 21.33 -36.67
N PRO A 726 0.57 21.35 -35.62
CA PRO A 726 0.21 22.59 -34.94
C PRO A 726 1.39 23.37 -34.37
N LEU A 727 2.53 22.73 -34.06
CA LEU A 727 3.73 23.45 -33.60
C LEU A 727 4.53 24.04 -34.76
N LEU A 728 4.40 23.48 -35.96
CA LEU A 728 5.17 23.91 -37.14
C LEU A 728 4.64 25.20 -37.75
N ASN A 729 3.35 25.50 -37.54
CA ASN A 729 2.78 26.78 -37.96
C ASN A 729 3.09 27.92 -36.98
N TYR A 730 3.69 27.64 -35.82
CA TYR A 730 4.05 28.66 -34.84
C TYR A 730 5.22 29.51 -35.37
N PRO A 731 5.11 30.85 -35.40
CA PRO A 731 6.13 31.71 -36.01
C PRO A 731 7.51 31.58 -35.34
N ASP A 732 8.57 31.49 -36.15
CA ASP A 732 9.96 31.36 -35.68
C ASP A 732 10.44 32.56 -34.82
N ASP A 733 9.82 33.72 -35.01
CA ASP A 733 10.11 34.99 -34.34
C ASP A 733 9.28 35.23 -33.07
N ARG A 734 8.27 34.39 -32.81
CA ARG A 734 7.42 34.48 -31.62
C ARG A 734 8.00 33.63 -30.48
N GLU A 735 8.02 34.20 -29.29
CA GLU A 735 8.48 33.49 -28.08
C GLU A 735 7.40 32.51 -27.58
N TRP A 736 7.80 31.28 -27.25
CA TRP A 736 6.94 30.31 -26.59
C TRP A 736 6.67 30.73 -25.14
N ASP A 737 5.51 31.34 -24.89
CA ASP A 737 5.16 32.02 -23.65
C ASP A 737 4.05 31.33 -22.83
N ALA A 738 3.74 31.92 -21.66
CA ALA A 738 2.69 31.43 -20.78
C ALA A 738 1.29 31.47 -21.41
N ASN A 739 1.03 32.37 -22.37
CA ASN A 739 -0.30 32.52 -22.98
C ASN A 739 -0.58 31.34 -23.91
N ILE A 740 0.36 31.02 -24.82
CA ILE A 740 0.18 29.89 -25.72
C ILE A 740 0.07 28.57 -24.96
N VAL A 741 0.84 28.39 -23.87
CA VAL A 741 0.75 27.18 -23.03
C VAL A 741 -0.63 27.06 -22.39
N ARG A 742 -1.21 28.14 -21.87
CA ARG A 742 -2.57 28.11 -21.28
C ARG A 742 -3.64 27.81 -22.34
N GLU A 743 -3.57 28.46 -23.51
CA GLU A 743 -4.52 28.24 -24.59
C GLU A 743 -4.46 26.82 -25.15
N ARG A 744 -3.26 26.29 -25.38
CA ARG A 744 -3.06 24.89 -25.79
C ARG A 744 -3.57 23.92 -24.73
N SER A 745 -3.26 24.16 -23.45
CA SER A 745 -3.76 23.31 -22.35
C SER A 745 -5.27 23.24 -22.38
N ARG A 746 -5.93 24.40 -22.49
CA ARG A 746 -7.39 24.50 -22.55
C ARG A 746 -7.97 23.77 -23.76
N LYS A 747 -7.42 23.96 -24.97
CA LYS A 747 -7.88 23.28 -26.19
C LYS A 747 -7.69 21.76 -26.12
N THR A 748 -6.56 21.29 -25.60
CA THR A 748 -6.29 19.85 -25.41
C THR A 748 -7.25 19.22 -24.42
N LEU A 749 -7.51 19.89 -23.29
CA LEU A 749 -8.47 19.42 -22.28
C LEU A 749 -9.92 19.48 -22.78
N ASP A 750 -10.26 20.49 -23.58
CA ASP A 750 -11.59 20.61 -24.21
C ASP A 750 -11.87 19.43 -25.14
N ALA A 751 -10.91 19.10 -26.02
CA ALA A 751 -10.98 17.93 -26.90
C ALA A 751 -10.96 16.61 -26.12
N LEU A 752 -10.29 16.57 -24.95
CA LEU A 752 -10.32 15.41 -24.07
C LEU A 752 -11.71 15.19 -23.50
N TRP A 753 -12.28 16.22 -22.85
CA TRP A 753 -13.61 16.16 -22.26
C TRP A 753 -14.66 15.71 -23.27
N ASP A 754 -14.75 16.40 -24.41
CA ASP A 754 -15.76 16.15 -25.46
C ASP A 754 -15.81 14.68 -25.88
N ARG A 755 -14.66 14.00 -25.88
CA ARG A 755 -14.59 12.61 -26.31
C ARG A 755 -14.84 11.63 -25.17
N VAL A 756 -14.22 11.84 -24.01
CA VAL A 756 -14.29 10.87 -22.90
C VAL A 756 -15.61 10.96 -22.15
N ILE A 757 -16.28 12.12 -22.12
CA ILE A 757 -17.60 12.22 -21.46
C ILE A 757 -18.66 11.39 -22.19
N GLY A 758 -18.59 11.33 -23.52
CA GLY A 758 -19.48 10.50 -24.35
C GLY A 758 -19.31 8.99 -24.13
N TRP A 759 -18.28 8.56 -23.39
CA TRP A 759 -18.14 7.17 -22.96
C TRP A 759 -18.91 6.85 -21.67
N LEU A 760 -19.32 7.86 -20.92
CA LEU A 760 -20.17 7.75 -19.73
C LEU A 760 -21.64 8.04 -20.04
N GLU A 761 -21.91 8.77 -21.12
CA GLU A 761 -23.26 9.06 -21.62
C GLU A 761 -23.84 7.94 -22.50
#